data_AF-A0A9E5EYW5-F1
#
_entry.id   AF-A0A9E5EYW5-F1
#
_cell.length_a   1.000
_cell.length_b   1.000
_cell.length_c   1.000
_cell.angle_alpha   90.00
_cell.angle_beta   90.00
_cell.angle_gamma   90.00
#
_symmetry.space_group_name_H-M   'P 1'
#
loop_
_entity.id
_entity.type
_entity.pdbx_description
1 polymer ?
#
loop_
_entity_poly.entity_id
_entity_poly.type
_entity_poly.pdbx_seq_one_letter_code
_entity_poly.pdbx_strand_id
1 'polypeptide(L)'
;MGAVPRQIQACEEYGRQPIFGCELYVQPMQPELKPGEKMTDYTEHMSPEERKKLGKSYHLLALATSQKGYSNLVNLSSAAWTRGFYYKPRVNHELLLRHKEGIIFTSCCYNSEVGQAFDKGGDEAGFAMVEKYIEMFGSDNFYLEIMLLDFSKQKPYNQFIMRAHERYGLPVLVTGDCHYARREDSKMQRLMLMVQTKKTLKEIQEKMDREDTADLFELQDTNLWMKSEEELNEKWASDYSDVIPLEFFEEAKRNTVRVAERCKGVELDRSVKLPYIEDAEQKLLEYISIGYKRRMLPKGDPVYMSRIKEEYDLICSKGFASYFIIQKMMTDEARRVSRELLGYGDGSEAVGPGRGCLEGSTMVYIKGGRAKPLSQIEKGDFVLTRDGTFQKVLNTARYDIKEDLLNISCYYGYNKGVSLTKDHKVFVEKIRRIKNYENWAKSTKRAKRSIETPQGKPEWIRADEVEVGDWVFVPKIKGGEVQPQGVLDLAQYCNGNNLISEENHVLQIWSNPLTGSVREKIRCKRFIDLNSSDFWFIVGLFAGDGWLRSDQSGRAGIAFHSEDNLSSMKVLQDFCESMGINYNIKKHPTKKLNQFNMNNRFVQILFSRLFNRYQYASKTKHVPDAVFGLNDDLKWAFLRGYLASDGCQKDTKIRFGTISEEMANQVRFLLLTLGVPSGLSMCHRTDSRNGSKSVCYIIGVPHVKQLSGKDSKTKWIYHETDEGFLFKVRSVEAVQDVKEVYDIEVENNSNYLTNSFLVHNSAVGALTCYCLGITDVDPIEHDLLFSRFLSPARGGKQMKLRFTIDPVTMTEDLAKEMPFEVPLERKD
;
A
#
# COMPACT_ATOMS: atom_id res chain seq x y z
N MET A 1 20.08 4.31 -21.65
CA MET A 1 18.92 5.25 -21.68
C MET A 1 17.91 5.10 -20.53
N GLY A 2 18.15 4.28 -19.49
CA GLY A 2 17.13 4.01 -18.45
C GLY A 2 16.76 5.18 -17.52
N ALA A 3 17.62 6.19 -17.39
CA ALA A 3 17.39 7.36 -16.52
C ALA A 3 16.60 8.50 -17.19
N VAL A 4 16.34 8.41 -18.50
CA VAL A 4 15.71 9.47 -19.29
C VAL A 4 14.39 9.98 -18.68
N PRO A 5 13.44 9.11 -18.23
CA PRO A 5 12.21 9.57 -17.59
C PRO A 5 12.43 10.49 -16.38
N ARG A 6 13.40 10.15 -15.51
CA ARG A 6 13.74 10.97 -14.33
C ARG A 6 14.42 12.28 -14.73
N GLN A 7 15.30 12.24 -15.73
CA GLN A 7 15.95 13.44 -16.26
C GLN A 7 14.92 14.45 -16.77
N ILE A 8 13.92 13.98 -17.54
CA ILE A 8 12.85 14.85 -18.05
C ILE A 8 12.08 15.48 -16.90
N GLN A 9 11.64 14.66 -15.93
CA GLN A 9 10.87 15.14 -14.79
C GLN A 9 11.63 16.23 -14.01
N ALA A 10 12.91 16.01 -13.74
CA ALA A 10 13.76 17.00 -13.08
C ALA A 10 13.94 18.26 -13.94
N CYS A 11 14.23 18.11 -15.24
CA CYS A 11 14.35 19.25 -16.13
C CYS A 11 13.08 20.12 -16.16
N GLU A 12 11.89 19.51 -16.21
CA GLU A 12 10.61 20.22 -16.16
C GLU A 12 10.40 20.97 -14.84
N GLU A 13 10.70 20.32 -13.70
CA GLU A 13 10.60 20.91 -12.37
C GLU A 13 11.44 22.19 -12.24
N TYR A 14 12.64 22.20 -12.85
CA TYR A 14 13.58 23.32 -12.78
C TYR A 14 13.56 24.23 -14.02
N GLY A 15 12.59 24.08 -14.93
CA GLY A 15 12.49 24.91 -16.15
C GLY A 15 13.70 24.80 -17.09
N ARG A 16 14.33 23.62 -17.16
CA ARG A 16 15.47 23.30 -18.02
C ARG A 16 15.04 22.40 -19.18
N GLN A 17 15.81 22.39 -20.26
CA GLN A 17 15.65 21.43 -21.35
C GLN A 17 16.69 20.30 -21.23
N PRO A 18 16.29 19.03 -21.36
CA PRO A 18 17.22 17.91 -21.31
C PRO A 18 18.04 17.81 -22.60
N ILE A 19 19.31 17.43 -22.47
CA ILE A 19 20.14 16.94 -23.58
C ILE A 19 20.20 15.41 -23.44
N PHE A 20 19.92 14.70 -24.54
CA PHE A 20 19.95 13.25 -24.56
C PHE A 20 21.26 12.75 -25.18
N GLY A 21 22.00 12.00 -24.37
CA GLY A 21 23.25 11.37 -24.79
C GLY A 21 23.38 9.95 -24.22
N CYS A 22 24.34 9.21 -24.76
CA CYS A 22 24.75 7.92 -24.24
C CYS A 22 26.24 7.72 -24.48
N GLU A 23 26.98 7.35 -23.43
CA GLU A 23 28.29 6.74 -23.62
C GLU A 23 28.07 5.27 -24.00
N LEU A 24 28.38 4.93 -25.25
CA LEU A 24 28.20 3.61 -25.83
C LEU A 24 29.44 2.76 -25.58
N TYR A 25 29.25 1.48 -25.29
CA TYR A 25 30.33 0.51 -25.39
C TYR A 25 30.46 0.04 -26.84
N VAL A 26 31.63 0.18 -27.44
CA VAL A 26 31.91 -0.21 -28.82
C VAL A 26 32.82 -1.44 -28.84
N GLN A 27 32.45 -2.43 -29.63
CA GLN A 27 33.34 -3.53 -30.02
C GLN A 27 33.23 -3.70 -31.53
N PRO A 28 34.20 -3.20 -32.32
CA PRO A 28 34.11 -3.16 -33.78
C PRO A 28 33.91 -4.54 -34.42
N MET A 29 34.51 -5.58 -33.83
CA MET A 29 34.55 -6.92 -34.42
C MET A 29 33.40 -7.83 -34.00
N GLN A 30 32.51 -7.39 -33.10
CA GLN A 30 31.43 -8.27 -32.66
C GLN A 30 30.34 -8.40 -33.73
N PRO A 31 29.78 -9.61 -33.92
CA PRO A 31 28.59 -9.79 -34.74
C PRO A 31 27.35 -9.22 -34.03
N GLU A 32 26.32 -8.91 -34.82
CA GLU A 32 24.98 -8.66 -34.30
C GLU A 32 24.26 -10.01 -34.11
N LEU A 33 23.91 -10.34 -32.87
CA LEU A 33 23.26 -11.61 -32.54
C LEU A 33 21.82 -11.65 -33.09
N LYS A 34 21.39 -12.83 -33.57
CA LYS A 34 19.99 -13.07 -33.90
C LYS A 34 19.16 -13.33 -32.63
N PRO A 35 17.84 -13.15 -32.68
CA PRO A 35 16.97 -13.49 -31.54
C PRO A 35 17.19 -14.94 -31.07
N GLY A 36 17.55 -15.11 -29.79
CA GLY A 36 17.82 -16.41 -29.18
C GLY A 36 19.29 -16.86 -29.18
N GLU A 37 20.17 -16.21 -29.97
CA GLU A 37 21.61 -16.48 -29.94
C GLU A 37 22.27 -15.83 -28.72
N LYS A 38 23.32 -16.47 -28.19
CA LYS A 38 24.17 -15.89 -27.14
C LYS A 38 25.57 -15.66 -27.68
N MET A 39 26.23 -14.62 -27.17
CA MET A 39 27.63 -14.35 -27.52
C MET A 39 28.56 -15.52 -27.15
N THR A 40 28.18 -16.33 -26.14
CA THR A 40 28.91 -17.56 -25.78
C THR A 40 29.04 -18.53 -26.95
N ASP A 41 27.99 -18.64 -27.77
CA ASP A 41 27.90 -19.57 -28.89
C ASP A 41 28.92 -19.19 -29.98
N TYR A 42 29.14 -17.88 -30.17
CA TYR A 42 30.16 -17.37 -31.09
C TYR A 42 31.58 -17.52 -30.55
N THR A 43 31.76 -17.43 -29.22
CA THR A 43 33.10 -17.51 -28.62
C THR A 43 33.60 -18.94 -28.43
N GLU A 44 32.73 -19.95 -28.49
CA GLU A 44 33.08 -21.34 -28.14
C GLU A 44 34.23 -21.89 -28.99
N HIS A 45 34.27 -21.56 -30.28
CA HIS A 45 35.30 -22.03 -31.21
C HIS A 45 36.52 -21.08 -31.34
N MET A 46 36.50 -19.93 -30.65
CA MET A 46 37.59 -18.96 -30.71
C MET A 46 38.77 -19.35 -29.81
N SER A 47 39.99 -19.07 -30.27
CA SER A 47 41.20 -19.18 -29.46
C SER A 47 41.16 -18.23 -28.24
N PRO A 48 41.94 -18.50 -27.17
CA PRO A 48 42.02 -17.61 -26.01
C PRO A 48 42.38 -16.16 -26.37
N GLU A 49 43.22 -15.96 -27.39
CA GLU A 49 43.65 -14.65 -27.87
C GLU A 49 42.54 -13.89 -28.60
N GLU A 50 41.77 -14.58 -29.43
CA GLU A 50 40.58 -14.03 -30.09
C GLU A 50 39.50 -13.67 -29.08
N ARG A 51 39.25 -14.54 -28.09
CA ARG A 51 38.32 -14.23 -26.98
C ARG A 51 38.79 -13.01 -26.19
N LYS A 52 40.09 -12.88 -25.93
CA LYS A 52 40.65 -11.70 -25.24
C LYS A 52 40.49 -10.43 -26.06
N LYS A 53 40.66 -10.48 -27.39
CA LYS A 53 40.41 -9.33 -28.28
C LYS A 53 38.92 -8.95 -28.31
N LEU A 54 38.03 -9.93 -28.44
CA LEU A 54 36.58 -9.71 -28.46
C LEU A 54 36.02 -9.26 -27.11
N GLY A 55 36.67 -9.66 -26.01
CA GLY A 55 36.30 -9.25 -24.65
C GLY A 55 36.50 -7.76 -24.37
N LYS A 56 37.31 -7.05 -25.18
CA LYS A 56 37.50 -5.60 -25.04
C LYS A 56 36.24 -4.84 -25.42
N SER A 57 36.08 -3.67 -24.82
CA SER A 57 35.05 -2.70 -25.18
C SER A 57 35.65 -1.31 -25.03
N TYR A 58 35.28 -0.43 -25.94
CA TYR A 58 35.73 0.96 -25.98
C TYR A 58 34.58 1.89 -25.66
N HIS A 59 34.85 3.08 -25.16
CA HIS A 59 33.81 4.08 -24.92
C HIS A 59 33.63 4.99 -26.14
N LEU A 60 32.40 5.41 -26.40
CA LEU A 60 32.07 6.38 -27.44
C LEU A 60 30.89 7.24 -27.00
N LEU A 61 31.12 8.54 -26.80
CA LEU A 61 30.05 9.47 -26.47
C LEU A 61 29.24 9.79 -27.73
N ALA A 62 27.91 9.65 -27.61
CA ALA A 62 26.95 9.93 -28.65
C ALA A 62 25.87 10.90 -28.12
N LEU A 63 25.65 12.01 -28.82
CA LEU A 63 24.72 13.08 -28.42
C LEU A 63 23.65 13.30 -29.50
N ALA A 64 22.37 13.29 -29.13
CA ALA A 64 21.29 13.55 -30.08
C ALA A 64 21.12 15.04 -30.35
N THR A 65 21.08 15.41 -31.63
CA THR A 65 20.88 16.79 -32.12
C THR A 65 19.49 17.01 -32.74
N SER A 66 18.66 15.97 -32.78
CA SER A 66 17.32 16.01 -33.37
C SER A 66 16.46 14.87 -32.85
N GLN A 67 15.16 14.91 -33.16
CA GLN A 67 14.24 13.80 -32.87
C GLN A 67 14.71 12.47 -33.47
N LYS A 68 15.25 12.52 -34.70
CA LYS A 68 15.82 11.36 -35.40
C LYS A 68 17.06 10.85 -34.68
N GLY A 69 17.93 11.75 -34.22
CA GLY A 69 19.10 11.41 -33.40
C GLY A 69 18.72 10.71 -32.09
N TYR A 70 17.70 11.21 -31.39
CA TYR A 70 17.20 10.58 -30.17
C TYR A 70 16.64 9.18 -30.44
N SER A 71 15.83 9.02 -31.49
CA SER A 71 15.33 7.71 -31.93
C SER A 71 16.48 6.74 -32.24
N ASN A 72 17.53 7.22 -32.92
CA ASN A 72 18.71 6.43 -33.21
C ASN A 72 19.51 6.05 -31.95
N LEU A 73 19.64 6.95 -30.96
CA LEU A 73 20.24 6.60 -29.65
C LEU A 73 19.46 5.52 -28.93
N VAL A 74 18.12 5.59 -28.95
CA VAL A 74 17.25 4.55 -28.37
C VAL A 74 17.48 3.22 -29.11
N ASN A 75 17.53 3.23 -30.45
CA ASN A 75 17.78 2.03 -31.24
C ASN A 75 19.16 1.42 -30.98
N LEU A 76 20.21 2.24 -30.90
CA LEU A 76 21.57 1.81 -30.57
C LEU A 76 21.62 1.19 -29.18
N SER A 77 21.03 1.84 -28.18
CA SER A 77 20.98 1.32 -26.80
C SER A 77 20.19 0.02 -26.73
N SER A 78 19.03 -0.08 -27.39
CA SER A 78 18.23 -1.30 -27.44
C SER A 78 18.97 -2.44 -28.17
N ALA A 79 19.59 -2.17 -29.32
CA ALA A 79 20.38 -3.17 -30.05
C ALA A 79 21.55 -3.67 -29.22
N ALA A 80 22.21 -2.80 -28.46
CA ALA A 80 23.31 -3.16 -27.57
C ALA A 80 22.86 -4.16 -26.48
N TRP A 81 21.64 -4.03 -25.97
CA TRP A 81 21.06 -4.97 -24.98
C TRP A 81 20.50 -6.25 -25.60
N THR A 82 19.78 -6.16 -26.71
CA THR A 82 19.07 -7.31 -27.28
C THR A 82 19.92 -8.16 -28.21
N ARG A 83 20.91 -7.55 -28.88
CA ARG A 83 21.69 -8.18 -29.96
C ARG A 83 23.20 -8.01 -29.83
N GLY A 84 23.68 -7.21 -28.87
CA GLY A 84 25.11 -6.92 -28.68
C GLY A 84 25.62 -7.18 -27.25
N PHE A 85 24.81 -7.80 -26.40
CA PHE A 85 25.16 -7.99 -24.99
C PHE A 85 26.16 -9.12 -24.83
N TYR A 86 27.26 -8.82 -24.13
CA TYR A 86 28.21 -9.83 -23.65
C TYR A 86 28.38 -9.70 -22.13
N TYR A 87 29.46 -9.07 -21.67
CA TYR A 87 29.54 -8.59 -20.28
C TYR A 87 28.93 -7.19 -20.12
N LYS A 88 28.89 -6.44 -21.22
CA LYS A 88 28.34 -5.09 -21.33
C LYS A 88 27.42 -5.02 -22.56
N PRO A 89 26.43 -4.12 -22.61
CA PRO A 89 25.65 -3.87 -23.82
C PRO A 89 26.52 -3.10 -24.81
N ARG A 90 26.90 -3.73 -25.94
CA ARG A 90 27.87 -3.16 -26.89
C ARG A 90 27.26 -2.94 -28.28
N VAL A 91 27.77 -1.96 -29.01
CA VAL A 91 27.48 -1.74 -30.44
C VAL A 91 28.73 -1.98 -31.30
N ASN A 92 28.55 -2.32 -32.57
CA ASN A 92 29.65 -2.42 -33.54
C ASN A 92 29.60 -1.23 -34.53
N HIS A 93 30.63 -1.09 -35.37
CA HIS A 93 30.72 0.01 -36.33
C HIS A 93 29.59 0.02 -37.36
N GLU A 94 29.10 -1.15 -37.77
CA GLU A 94 27.99 -1.26 -38.70
C GLU A 94 26.67 -0.70 -38.13
N LEU A 95 26.36 -1.02 -36.86
CA LEU A 95 25.22 -0.44 -36.16
C LEU A 95 25.34 1.07 -36.02
N LEU A 96 26.53 1.57 -35.68
CA LEU A 96 26.79 3.01 -35.58
C LEU A 96 26.53 3.71 -36.92
N LEU A 97 27.04 3.16 -38.03
CA LEU A 97 26.86 3.72 -39.37
C LEU A 97 25.38 3.74 -39.79
N ARG A 98 24.62 2.68 -39.49
CA ARG A 98 23.18 2.61 -39.78
C ARG A 98 22.35 3.63 -38.99
N HIS A 99 22.81 4.04 -37.81
CA HIS A 99 22.08 4.91 -36.88
C HIS A 99 22.78 6.26 -36.62
N LYS A 100 23.72 6.69 -37.47
CA LYS A 100 24.48 7.94 -37.23
C LYS A 100 23.70 9.24 -37.44
N GLU A 101 22.61 9.19 -38.20
CA GLU A 101 21.83 10.38 -38.56
C GLU A 101 21.31 11.11 -37.31
N GLY A 102 21.57 12.43 -37.25
CA GLY A 102 21.12 13.27 -36.14
C GLY A 102 21.91 13.09 -34.84
N ILE A 103 23.06 12.38 -34.87
CA ILE A 103 23.91 12.15 -33.70
C ILE A 103 25.29 12.81 -33.93
N ILE A 104 25.78 13.48 -32.89
CA ILE A 104 27.18 13.88 -32.78
C ILE A 104 27.94 12.79 -32.01
N PHE A 105 29.10 12.40 -32.52
CA PHE A 105 30.05 11.51 -31.86
C PHE A 105 31.31 12.28 -31.46
N THR A 106 32.04 11.79 -30.46
CA THR A 106 33.31 12.41 -30.04
C THR A 106 34.45 11.40 -29.97
N SER A 107 35.70 11.89 -29.88
CA SER A 107 36.85 11.06 -29.56
C SER A 107 36.79 10.42 -28.16
N CYS A 108 35.88 10.90 -27.29
CA CYS A 108 35.53 10.34 -25.99
C CYS A 108 36.72 10.26 -25.01
N CYS A 109 36.51 9.59 -23.86
CA CYS A 109 37.51 9.41 -22.82
C CYS A 109 38.70 8.57 -23.31
N TYR A 110 39.74 8.45 -22.49
CA TYR A 110 40.92 7.65 -22.78
C TYR A 110 40.64 6.16 -23.11
N ASN A 111 39.52 5.61 -22.62
CA ASN A 111 39.10 4.25 -22.91
C ASN A 111 38.36 4.10 -24.26
N SER A 112 38.32 5.15 -25.08
CA SER A 112 37.80 5.10 -26.45
C SER A 112 38.74 4.35 -27.40
N GLU A 113 38.27 4.06 -28.62
CA GLU A 113 39.14 3.48 -29.66
C GLU A 113 40.29 4.42 -30.02
N VAL A 114 40.05 5.73 -30.04
CA VAL A 114 41.07 6.75 -30.33
C VAL A 114 42.13 6.77 -29.24
N GLY A 115 41.73 6.88 -27.96
CA GLY A 115 42.65 6.88 -26.82
C GLY A 115 43.44 5.58 -26.70
N GLN A 116 42.78 4.44 -26.91
CA GLN A 116 43.42 3.12 -26.85
C GLN A 116 44.33 2.80 -28.05
N ALA A 117 44.11 3.43 -29.20
CA ALA A 117 45.01 3.36 -30.35
C ALA A 117 46.26 4.20 -30.11
N PHE A 118 46.08 5.43 -29.63
CA PHE A 118 47.18 6.31 -29.24
C PHE A 118 48.08 5.67 -28.16
N ASP A 119 47.51 5.11 -27.10
CA ASP A 119 48.30 4.50 -26.02
C ASP A 119 49.18 3.32 -26.49
N LYS A 120 48.73 2.56 -27.49
CA LYS A 120 49.45 1.36 -27.97
C LYS A 120 50.42 1.63 -29.10
N GLY A 121 50.10 2.58 -29.98
CA GLY A 121 50.82 2.82 -31.23
C GLY A 121 51.32 4.25 -31.42
N GLY A 122 51.16 5.10 -30.40
CA GLY A 122 51.54 6.51 -30.45
C GLY A 122 50.66 7.33 -31.41
N ASP A 123 51.19 8.48 -31.82
CA ASP A 123 50.48 9.47 -32.62
C ASP A 123 49.93 8.91 -33.93
N GLU A 124 50.73 8.16 -34.70
CA GLU A 124 50.28 7.65 -36.00
C GLU A 124 49.07 6.70 -35.89
N ALA A 125 49.06 5.83 -34.87
CA ALA A 125 47.92 4.95 -34.63
C ALA A 125 46.68 5.73 -34.14
N GLY A 126 46.87 6.74 -33.31
CA GLY A 126 45.81 7.65 -32.88
C GLY A 126 45.22 8.44 -34.05
N PHE A 127 46.08 9.03 -34.89
CA PHE A 127 45.68 9.79 -36.07
C PHE A 127 44.90 8.96 -37.08
N ALA A 128 45.34 7.72 -37.33
CA ALA A 128 44.62 6.79 -38.20
C ALA A 128 43.22 6.45 -37.64
N MET A 129 43.08 6.34 -36.32
CA MET A 129 41.76 6.10 -35.70
C MET A 129 40.86 7.34 -35.79
N VAL A 130 41.40 8.54 -35.60
CA VAL A 130 40.67 9.80 -35.81
C VAL A 130 40.17 9.89 -37.26
N GLU A 131 41.04 9.63 -38.24
CA GLU A 131 40.69 9.62 -39.66
C GLU A 131 39.55 8.65 -39.97
N LYS A 132 39.61 7.43 -39.44
CA LYS A 132 38.53 6.45 -39.56
C LYS A 132 37.19 6.97 -39.01
N TYR A 133 37.20 7.65 -37.86
CA TYR A 133 35.98 8.22 -37.28
C TYR A 133 35.45 9.42 -38.07
N ILE A 134 36.34 10.23 -38.67
CA ILE A 134 35.97 11.28 -39.64
C ILE A 134 35.29 10.65 -40.86
N GLU A 135 35.84 9.58 -41.43
CA GLU A 135 35.23 8.88 -42.56
C GLU A 135 33.85 8.30 -42.23
N MET A 136 33.70 7.76 -41.01
CA MET A 136 32.43 7.16 -40.57
C MET A 136 31.32 8.20 -40.38
N PHE A 137 31.62 9.34 -39.76
CA PHE A 137 30.60 10.28 -39.27
C PHE A 137 30.57 11.64 -39.99
N GLY A 138 31.66 12.00 -40.67
CA GLY A 138 31.89 13.31 -41.27
C GLY A 138 32.40 14.34 -40.26
N SER A 139 33.13 15.33 -40.75
CA SER A 139 33.74 16.41 -39.95
C SER A 139 32.71 17.24 -39.16
N ASP A 140 31.47 17.32 -39.63
CA ASP A 140 30.41 18.12 -39.00
C ASP A 140 29.71 17.40 -37.82
N ASN A 141 29.94 16.09 -37.68
CA ASN A 141 29.30 15.25 -36.66
C ASN A 141 30.31 14.46 -35.81
N PHE A 142 31.61 14.71 -35.97
CA PHE A 142 32.67 14.15 -35.13
C PHE A 142 33.50 15.26 -34.49
N TYR A 143 33.59 15.24 -33.16
CA TYR A 143 34.31 16.25 -32.39
C TYR A 143 35.45 15.60 -31.61
N LEU A 144 36.51 16.36 -31.37
CA LEU A 144 37.55 15.92 -30.44
C LEU A 144 37.17 16.33 -29.01
N GLU A 145 37.68 15.63 -28.01
CA GLU A 145 37.29 15.82 -26.62
C GLU A 145 38.53 15.84 -25.71
N ILE A 146 38.61 16.87 -24.87
CA ILE A 146 39.62 16.99 -23.81
C ILE A 146 38.93 16.93 -22.44
N MET A 147 39.59 16.26 -21.50
CA MET A 147 39.12 16.13 -20.11
C MET A 147 40.26 16.48 -19.16
N LEU A 148 39.99 17.28 -18.12
CA LEU A 148 41.01 17.71 -17.17
C LEU A 148 41.06 16.81 -15.93
N LEU A 149 41.41 15.55 -16.15
CA LEU A 149 41.45 14.48 -15.15
C LEU A 149 42.85 14.33 -14.51
N ASP A 150 42.96 13.61 -13.40
CA ASP A 150 44.18 13.50 -12.58
C ASP A 150 45.06 12.30 -12.94
N PHE A 151 44.51 11.27 -13.62
CA PHE A 151 45.31 10.09 -13.94
C PHE A 151 46.38 10.38 -15.01
N SER A 152 47.54 9.73 -14.86
CA SER A 152 48.79 10.05 -15.57
C SER A 152 48.70 10.01 -17.10
N LYS A 153 47.77 9.23 -17.65
CA LYS A 153 47.57 9.05 -19.09
C LYS A 153 46.68 10.14 -19.73
N GLN A 154 45.92 10.92 -18.94
CA GLN A 154 45.03 11.93 -19.48
C GLN A 154 45.79 13.08 -20.16
N LYS A 155 46.80 13.63 -19.49
CA LYS A 155 47.54 14.80 -19.99
C LYS A 155 48.27 14.51 -21.33
N PRO A 156 48.97 13.37 -21.49
CA PRO A 156 49.48 12.95 -22.79
C PRO A 156 48.40 12.78 -23.87
N TYR A 157 47.23 12.25 -23.50
CA TYR A 157 46.12 12.10 -24.44
C TYR A 157 45.54 13.45 -24.88
N ASN A 158 45.38 14.41 -23.96
CA ASN A 158 44.95 15.78 -24.31
C ASN A 158 45.95 16.46 -25.26
N GLN A 159 47.26 16.28 -25.06
CA GLN A 159 48.27 16.78 -26.00
C GLN A 159 48.13 16.15 -27.39
N PHE A 160 47.86 14.85 -27.46
CA PHE A 160 47.56 14.18 -28.73
C PHE A 160 46.30 14.75 -29.39
N ILE A 161 45.23 14.98 -28.62
CA ILE A 161 43.99 15.59 -29.12
C ILE A 161 44.25 16.98 -29.71
N MET A 162 45.12 17.79 -29.10
CA MET A 162 45.50 19.07 -29.67
C MET A 162 46.25 18.94 -31.00
N ARG A 163 47.18 17.99 -31.11
CA ARG A 163 47.84 17.70 -32.39
C ARG A 163 46.85 17.19 -33.45
N ALA A 164 45.84 16.42 -33.04
CA ALA A 164 44.78 15.97 -33.92
C ALA A 164 43.90 17.14 -34.39
N HIS A 165 43.62 18.10 -33.51
CA HIS A 165 42.95 19.35 -33.86
C HIS A 165 43.77 20.13 -34.89
N GLU A 166 45.07 20.35 -34.66
CA GLU A 166 45.95 21.06 -35.59
C GLU A 166 46.03 20.36 -36.96
N ARG A 167 46.06 19.02 -36.97
CA ARG A 167 46.17 18.23 -38.21
C ARG A 167 44.88 18.21 -39.03
N TYR A 168 43.73 18.07 -38.40
CA TYR A 168 42.45 17.82 -39.09
C TYR A 168 41.45 18.98 -39.03
N GLY A 169 41.73 20.03 -38.24
CA GLY A 169 40.84 21.18 -38.08
C GLY A 169 39.52 20.88 -37.36
N LEU A 170 39.43 19.74 -36.65
CA LEU A 170 38.21 19.34 -35.96
C LEU A 170 37.98 20.18 -34.69
N PRO A 171 36.75 20.66 -34.43
CA PRO A 171 36.42 21.36 -33.20
C PRO A 171 36.59 20.47 -31.97
N VAL A 172 37.08 21.06 -30.88
CA VAL A 172 37.34 20.36 -29.60
C VAL A 172 36.33 20.78 -28.54
N LEU A 173 35.87 19.81 -27.75
CA LEU A 173 34.96 19.98 -26.62
C LEU A 173 35.70 19.76 -25.30
N VAL A 174 35.24 20.42 -24.23
CA VAL A 174 35.71 20.22 -22.86
C VAL A 174 34.62 19.48 -22.09
N THR A 175 34.96 18.33 -21.51
CA THR A 175 34.04 17.54 -20.68
C THR A 175 34.72 17.08 -19.40
N GLY A 176 33.92 16.61 -18.43
CA GLY A 176 34.41 16.25 -17.09
C GLY A 176 34.21 14.78 -16.69
N ASP A 177 33.59 13.97 -17.56
CA ASP A 177 33.25 12.56 -17.30
C ASP A 177 32.68 12.31 -15.88
N CYS A 178 31.66 13.11 -15.53
CA CYS A 178 31.18 13.20 -14.15
C CYS A 178 30.44 11.93 -13.71
N HIS A 179 30.84 11.38 -12.55
CA HIS A 179 30.23 10.20 -11.93
C HIS A 179 29.47 10.51 -10.64
N TYR A 180 29.68 11.70 -10.06
CA TYR A 180 29.00 12.17 -8.86
C TYR A 180 28.73 13.68 -8.93
N ALA A 181 27.83 14.18 -8.08
CA ALA A 181 27.36 15.56 -8.18
C ALA A 181 28.37 16.55 -7.58
N ARG A 182 28.89 16.27 -6.37
CA ARG A 182 29.74 17.21 -5.63
C ARG A 182 31.12 16.63 -5.33
N ARG A 183 32.09 17.50 -5.09
CA ARG A 183 33.48 17.08 -4.79
C ARG A 183 33.57 16.12 -3.60
N GLU A 184 32.76 16.32 -2.56
CA GLU A 184 32.76 15.46 -1.37
C GLU A 184 32.27 14.03 -1.64
N ASP A 185 31.47 13.82 -2.70
CA ASP A 185 30.82 12.54 -3.00
C ASP A 185 31.78 11.49 -3.55
N SER A 186 33.03 11.86 -3.84
CA SER A 186 34.08 10.95 -4.32
C SER A 186 34.25 9.72 -3.39
N LYS A 187 34.09 9.91 -2.08
CA LYS A 187 34.11 8.79 -1.11
C LYS A 187 32.93 7.84 -1.30
N MET A 188 31.73 8.35 -1.56
CA MET A 188 30.53 7.55 -1.77
C MET A 188 30.62 6.76 -3.08
N GLN A 189 31.18 7.35 -4.13
CA GLN A 189 31.44 6.65 -5.38
C GLN A 189 32.34 5.42 -5.17
N ARG A 190 33.44 5.58 -4.43
CA ARG A 190 34.34 4.47 -4.08
C ARG A 190 33.62 3.34 -3.33
N LEU A 191 32.75 3.69 -2.38
CA LEU A 191 31.96 2.70 -1.63
C LEU A 191 30.94 1.99 -2.54
N MET A 192 30.29 2.70 -3.46
CA MET A 192 29.37 2.09 -4.43
C MET A 192 30.10 1.07 -5.31
N LEU A 193 31.30 1.40 -5.81
CA LEU A 193 32.13 0.51 -6.63
C LEU A 193 32.59 -0.73 -5.86
N MET A 194 32.91 -0.59 -4.57
CA MET A 194 33.21 -1.74 -3.69
C MET A 194 32.04 -2.71 -3.62
N VAL A 195 30.81 -2.20 -3.45
CA VAL A 195 29.59 -3.02 -3.40
C VAL A 195 29.36 -3.71 -4.74
N GLN A 196 29.48 -2.98 -5.85
CA GLN A 196 29.28 -3.52 -7.20
C GLN A 196 30.28 -4.63 -7.53
N THR A 197 31.55 -4.44 -7.16
CA THR A 197 32.63 -5.40 -7.46
C THR A 197 32.79 -6.49 -6.42
N LYS A 198 32.04 -6.43 -5.30
CA LYS A 198 32.17 -7.32 -4.14
C LYS A 198 33.61 -7.40 -3.60
N LYS A 199 34.32 -6.28 -3.62
CA LYS A 199 35.72 -6.18 -3.16
C LYS A 199 35.85 -5.32 -1.91
N THR A 200 36.82 -5.68 -1.08
CA THR A 200 37.24 -4.91 0.10
C THR A 200 38.15 -3.74 -0.28
N LEU A 201 38.31 -2.78 0.64
CA LEU A 201 39.25 -1.65 0.46
C LEU A 201 40.68 -2.14 0.19
N LYS A 202 41.09 -3.22 0.85
CA LYS A 202 42.42 -3.81 0.70
C LYS A 202 42.64 -4.38 -0.70
N GLU A 203 41.69 -5.15 -1.22
CA GLU A 203 41.78 -5.75 -2.56
C GLU A 203 41.74 -4.70 -3.68
N ILE A 204 41.03 -3.59 -3.46
CA ILE A 204 41.05 -2.44 -4.36
C ILE A 204 42.42 -1.77 -4.33
N GLN A 205 42.97 -1.50 -3.14
CA GLN A 205 44.29 -0.89 -3.00
C GLN A 205 45.37 -1.76 -3.68
N GLU A 206 45.36 -3.08 -3.44
CA GLU A 206 46.28 -4.03 -4.08
C GLU A 206 46.17 -4.03 -5.62
N LYS A 207 44.99 -3.74 -6.18
CA LYS A 207 44.80 -3.59 -7.63
C LYS A 207 45.30 -2.25 -8.16
N MET A 208 45.09 -1.17 -7.41
CA MET A 208 45.65 0.14 -7.73
C MET A 208 47.18 0.10 -7.73
N ASP A 209 47.78 -0.55 -6.73
CA ASP A 209 49.23 -0.72 -6.61
C ASP A 209 49.84 -1.56 -7.75
N ARG A 210 49.03 -2.42 -8.38
CA ARG A 210 49.42 -3.27 -9.53
C ARG A 210 49.08 -2.66 -10.89
N GLU A 211 48.51 -1.45 -10.93
CA GLU A 211 48.01 -0.78 -12.14
C GLU A 211 46.99 -1.64 -12.95
N ASP A 212 46.33 -2.61 -12.29
CA ASP A 212 45.35 -3.52 -12.89
C ASP A 212 43.90 -3.03 -12.64
N THR A 213 43.64 -1.81 -13.13
CA THR A 213 42.44 -1.01 -12.86
C THR A 213 41.67 -0.64 -14.13
N ALA A 214 41.88 -1.35 -15.24
CA ALA A 214 41.23 -1.09 -16.52
C ALA A 214 39.69 -1.05 -16.44
N ASP A 215 39.10 -1.87 -15.57
CA ASP A 215 37.65 -1.92 -15.33
C ASP A 215 37.17 -1.02 -14.18
N LEU A 216 38.06 -0.21 -13.60
CA LEU A 216 37.87 0.59 -12.38
C LEU A 216 38.46 2.00 -12.54
N PHE A 217 38.20 2.62 -13.69
CA PHE A 217 38.65 3.98 -14.01
C PHE A 217 38.29 4.99 -12.90
N GLU A 218 37.07 4.88 -12.37
CA GLU A 218 36.49 5.73 -11.32
C GLU A 218 37.18 5.63 -9.94
N LEU A 219 38.08 4.64 -9.75
CA LEU A 219 38.90 4.51 -8.55
C LEU A 219 40.28 5.18 -8.70
N GLN A 220 40.69 5.46 -9.93
CA GLN A 220 41.97 6.11 -10.25
C GLN A 220 41.89 7.63 -10.12
N ASP A 221 40.67 8.20 -10.10
CA ASP A 221 40.47 9.63 -10.15
C ASP A 221 39.41 10.12 -9.15
N THR A 222 39.77 11.13 -8.34
CA THR A 222 38.86 11.80 -7.39
C THR A 222 38.22 13.06 -7.96
N ASN A 223 38.46 13.35 -9.23
CA ASN A 223 38.13 14.57 -9.92
C ASN A 223 36.95 14.43 -10.89
N LEU A 224 35.96 13.59 -10.55
CA LEU A 224 34.82 13.22 -11.40
C LEU A 224 33.48 13.81 -10.91
N TRP A 225 33.50 14.99 -10.28
CA TRP A 225 32.27 15.72 -9.95
C TRP A 225 31.87 16.73 -11.04
N MET A 226 30.65 17.23 -10.95
CA MET A 226 30.16 18.31 -11.82
C MET A 226 30.77 19.66 -11.39
N LYS A 227 31.87 20.04 -12.04
CA LYS A 227 32.63 21.26 -11.73
C LYS A 227 31.88 22.53 -12.10
N SER A 228 32.08 23.59 -11.32
CA SER A 228 31.79 24.96 -11.77
C SER A 228 32.78 25.41 -12.85
N GLU A 229 32.48 26.51 -13.53
CA GLU A 229 33.42 27.09 -14.50
C GLU A 229 34.71 27.57 -13.81
N GLU A 230 34.60 28.11 -12.60
CA GLU A 230 35.74 28.54 -11.78
C GLU A 230 36.64 27.35 -11.44
N GLU A 231 36.07 26.25 -10.92
CA GLU A 231 36.83 25.03 -10.59
C GLU A 231 37.51 24.44 -11.84
N LEU A 232 36.84 24.50 -12.99
CA LEU A 232 37.37 24.03 -14.26
C LEU A 232 38.55 24.91 -14.73
N ASN A 233 38.44 26.24 -14.61
CA ASN A 233 39.51 27.19 -14.94
C ASN A 233 40.70 27.07 -13.99
N GLU A 234 40.47 26.87 -12.68
CA GLU A 234 41.52 26.62 -11.69
C GLU A 234 42.31 25.35 -12.02
N LYS A 235 41.61 24.26 -12.35
CA LYS A 235 42.23 22.99 -12.74
C LYS A 235 43.04 23.10 -14.04
N TRP A 236 42.55 23.90 -14.99
CA TRP A 236 43.33 24.21 -16.19
C TRP A 236 44.62 24.96 -15.83
N ALA A 237 44.50 26.02 -15.05
CA ALA A 237 45.63 26.88 -14.67
C ALA A 237 46.69 26.14 -13.83
N SER A 238 46.28 25.19 -12.99
CA SER A 238 47.21 24.43 -12.15
C SER A 238 47.97 23.35 -12.92
N ASP A 239 47.25 22.56 -13.73
CA ASP A 239 47.77 21.26 -14.19
C ASP A 239 47.87 21.11 -15.71
N TYR A 240 47.27 22.02 -16.48
CA TYR A 240 47.13 21.89 -17.92
C TYR A 240 47.54 23.12 -18.75
N SER A 241 47.87 24.25 -18.13
CA SER A 241 48.22 25.50 -18.84
C SER A 241 49.53 25.40 -19.64
N ASP A 242 50.40 24.44 -19.30
CA ASP A 242 51.65 24.13 -20.01
C ASP A 242 51.40 23.34 -21.31
N VAL A 243 50.25 22.68 -21.42
CA VAL A 243 49.90 21.85 -22.58
C VAL A 243 48.78 22.43 -23.42
N ILE A 244 47.79 23.09 -22.81
CA ILE A 244 46.62 23.66 -23.48
C ILE A 244 46.68 25.19 -23.33
N PRO A 245 46.90 25.96 -24.42
CA PRO A 245 46.84 27.42 -24.41
C PRO A 245 45.48 27.95 -23.95
N LEU A 246 45.48 29.07 -23.24
CA LEU A 246 44.27 29.69 -22.69
C LEU A 246 43.22 29.99 -23.78
N GLU A 247 43.64 30.58 -24.89
CA GLU A 247 42.72 30.95 -25.98
C GLU A 247 42.00 29.74 -26.56
N PHE A 248 42.72 28.63 -26.72
CA PHE A 248 42.18 27.36 -27.19
C PHE A 248 41.24 26.72 -26.16
N PHE A 249 41.61 26.76 -24.88
CA PHE A 249 40.74 26.26 -23.80
C PHE A 249 39.40 27.00 -23.77
N GLU A 250 39.44 28.33 -23.88
CA GLU A 250 38.25 29.17 -23.97
C GLU A 250 37.42 28.87 -25.24
N GLU A 251 38.07 28.57 -26.36
CA GLU A 251 37.39 28.13 -27.58
C GLU A 251 36.69 26.78 -27.39
N ALA A 252 37.36 25.81 -26.79
CA ALA A 252 36.79 24.48 -26.54
C ALA A 252 35.59 24.56 -25.58
N LYS A 253 35.61 25.43 -24.57
CA LYS A 253 34.44 25.75 -23.72
C LYS A 253 33.28 26.29 -24.56
N ARG A 254 33.54 27.27 -25.44
CA ARG A 254 32.51 27.82 -26.35
C ARG A 254 31.93 26.75 -27.29
N ASN A 255 32.76 25.85 -27.81
CA ASN A 255 32.29 24.75 -28.65
C ASN A 255 31.38 23.78 -27.89
N THR A 256 31.71 23.50 -26.62
CA THR A 256 30.87 22.69 -25.72
C THR A 256 29.48 23.29 -25.57
N VAL A 257 29.39 24.61 -25.34
CA VAL A 257 28.11 25.33 -25.26
C VAL A 257 27.37 25.26 -26.60
N ARG A 258 28.04 25.49 -27.73
CA ARG A 258 27.42 25.40 -29.07
C ARG A 258 26.81 24.03 -29.36
N VAL A 259 27.53 22.96 -29.02
CA VAL A 259 27.02 21.59 -29.16
C VAL A 259 25.83 21.36 -28.21
N ALA A 260 25.92 21.81 -26.96
CA ALA A 260 24.82 21.70 -26.01
C ALA A 260 23.55 22.41 -26.50
N GLU A 261 23.66 23.61 -27.08
CA GLU A 261 22.54 24.31 -27.70
C GLU A 261 21.95 23.54 -28.90
N ARG A 262 22.81 22.96 -29.76
CA ARG A 262 22.39 22.13 -30.90
C ARG A 262 21.66 20.85 -30.47
N CYS A 263 21.91 20.36 -29.26
CA CYS A 263 21.27 19.15 -28.73
C CYS A 263 19.91 19.39 -28.03
N LYS A 264 19.45 20.64 -27.94
CA LYS A 264 18.15 20.99 -27.37
C LYS A 264 17.00 20.75 -28.36
N GLY A 265 15.77 20.68 -27.84
CA GLY A 265 14.55 20.66 -28.66
C GLY A 265 14.04 19.27 -29.07
N VAL A 266 14.55 18.18 -28.46
CA VAL A 266 13.94 16.85 -28.62
C VAL A 266 12.63 16.81 -27.83
N GLU A 267 11.52 16.56 -28.53
CA GLU A 267 10.19 16.46 -27.95
C GLU A 267 9.80 15.00 -27.76
N LEU A 268 9.22 14.69 -26.61
CA LEU A 268 8.77 13.34 -26.31
C LEU A 268 7.28 13.23 -26.52
N ASP A 269 6.91 12.22 -27.30
CA ASP A 269 5.54 11.89 -27.55
C ASP A 269 4.88 11.34 -26.26
N ARG A 270 4.00 12.15 -25.68
CA ARG A 270 3.20 11.81 -24.49
C ARG A 270 1.82 11.28 -24.83
N SER A 271 1.54 11.02 -26.11
CA SER A 271 0.28 10.42 -26.51
C SER A 271 0.17 9.04 -25.86
N VAL A 272 -1.06 8.66 -25.54
CA VAL A 272 -1.36 7.30 -25.10
C VAL A 272 -0.91 6.32 -26.19
N LYS A 273 -0.08 5.34 -25.81
CA LYS A 273 0.42 4.28 -26.68
C LYS A 273 -0.34 2.99 -26.39
N LEU A 274 -1.55 2.88 -26.91
CA LEU A 274 -2.33 1.64 -26.85
C LEU A 274 -2.15 0.86 -28.17
N PRO A 275 -2.01 -0.47 -28.12
CA PRO A 275 -2.08 -1.28 -29.33
C PRO A 275 -3.43 -1.05 -30.01
N TYR A 276 -3.40 -0.88 -31.33
CA TYR A 276 -4.56 -0.56 -32.14
C TYR A 276 -5.11 -1.84 -32.79
N ILE A 277 -6.44 -1.97 -32.76
CA ILE A 277 -7.18 -2.98 -33.50
C ILE A 277 -8.04 -2.25 -34.54
N GLU A 278 -7.88 -2.61 -35.80
CA GLU A 278 -8.72 -2.09 -36.89
C GLU A 278 -10.19 -2.42 -36.65
N ASP A 279 -11.08 -1.46 -36.89
CA ASP A 279 -12.52 -1.55 -36.64
C ASP A 279 -12.89 -1.93 -35.20
N ALA A 280 -12.06 -1.51 -34.22
CA ALA A 280 -12.26 -1.89 -32.82
C ALA A 280 -13.64 -1.50 -32.27
N GLU A 281 -14.22 -0.37 -32.67
CA GLU A 281 -15.54 0.05 -32.20
C GLU A 281 -16.64 -0.90 -32.69
N GLN A 282 -16.62 -1.28 -33.97
CA GLN A 282 -17.55 -2.26 -34.52
C GLN A 282 -17.35 -3.64 -33.89
N LYS A 283 -16.10 -4.13 -33.83
CA LYS A 283 -15.76 -5.43 -33.23
C LYS A 283 -16.14 -5.49 -31.75
N LEU A 284 -15.97 -4.40 -31.02
CA LEU A 284 -16.40 -4.30 -29.62
C LEU A 284 -17.91 -4.50 -29.52
N LEU A 285 -18.70 -3.82 -30.36
CA LEU A 285 -20.15 -3.95 -30.39
C LEU A 285 -20.59 -5.38 -30.76
N GLU A 286 -19.91 -6.00 -31.73
CA GLU A 286 -20.13 -7.40 -32.11
C GLU A 286 -19.85 -8.35 -30.94
N TYR A 287 -18.73 -8.19 -30.24
CA TYR A 287 -18.40 -9.02 -29.08
C TYR A 287 -19.35 -8.80 -27.91
N ILE A 288 -19.79 -7.56 -27.66
CA ILE A 288 -20.83 -7.27 -26.68
C ILE A 288 -22.11 -8.02 -27.07
N SER A 289 -22.52 -7.95 -28.33
CA SER A 289 -23.73 -8.61 -28.84
C SER A 289 -23.66 -10.14 -28.76
N ILE A 290 -22.52 -10.74 -29.12
CA ILE A 290 -22.25 -12.17 -28.97
C ILE A 290 -22.30 -12.55 -27.49
N GLY A 291 -21.65 -11.75 -26.63
CA GLY A 291 -21.63 -11.89 -25.19
C GLY A 291 -23.01 -11.87 -24.57
N TYR A 292 -23.81 -10.88 -24.96
CA TYR A 292 -25.20 -10.69 -24.53
C TYR A 292 -26.05 -11.94 -24.81
N LYS A 293 -25.94 -12.48 -26.04
CA LYS A 293 -26.62 -13.72 -26.44
C LYS A 293 -26.10 -14.92 -25.64
N ARG A 294 -24.77 -15.08 -25.50
CA ARG A 294 -24.14 -16.19 -24.77
C ARG A 294 -24.50 -16.21 -23.28
N ARG A 295 -24.61 -15.04 -22.65
CA ARG A 295 -25.03 -14.87 -21.25
C ARG A 295 -26.54 -15.01 -21.06
N MET A 296 -27.31 -15.20 -22.14
CA MET A 296 -28.77 -15.36 -22.12
C MET A 296 -29.50 -14.16 -21.47
N LEU A 297 -29.00 -12.94 -21.70
CA LEU A 297 -29.60 -11.74 -21.12
C LEU A 297 -31.00 -11.43 -21.70
N PRO A 298 -31.90 -10.79 -20.94
CA PRO A 298 -33.30 -10.60 -21.33
C PRO A 298 -33.48 -9.83 -22.63
N LYS A 299 -33.96 -10.49 -23.70
CA LYS A 299 -34.07 -9.90 -25.03
C LYS A 299 -34.97 -8.66 -25.03
N GLY A 300 -34.42 -7.52 -25.45
CA GLY A 300 -35.16 -6.26 -25.60
C GLY A 300 -35.40 -5.51 -24.29
N ASP A 301 -34.72 -5.88 -23.21
CA ASP A 301 -34.84 -5.16 -21.93
C ASP A 301 -34.24 -3.74 -22.02
N PRO A 302 -35.05 -2.68 -21.78
CA PRO A 302 -34.60 -1.30 -21.92
C PRO A 302 -33.44 -0.92 -21.00
N VAL A 303 -33.34 -1.52 -19.81
CA VAL A 303 -32.30 -1.19 -18.81
C VAL A 303 -30.94 -1.68 -19.30
N TYR A 304 -30.87 -2.92 -19.79
CA TYR A 304 -29.66 -3.48 -20.36
C TYR A 304 -29.23 -2.75 -21.63
N MET A 305 -30.17 -2.44 -22.53
CA MET A 305 -29.87 -1.74 -23.77
C MET A 305 -29.34 -0.33 -23.52
N SER A 306 -29.98 0.41 -22.60
CA SER A 306 -29.52 1.74 -22.20
C SER A 306 -28.11 1.70 -21.61
N ARG A 307 -27.83 0.71 -20.74
CA ARG A 307 -26.51 0.59 -20.11
C ARG A 307 -25.42 0.19 -21.09
N ILE A 308 -25.68 -0.75 -22.00
CA ILE A 308 -24.72 -1.12 -23.06
C ILE A 308 -24.39 0.10 -23.90
N LYS A 309 -25.40 0.87 -24.32
CA LYS A 309 -25.20 2.08 -25.12
C LYS A 309 -24.35 3.10 -24.37
N GLU A 310 -24.69 3.41 -23.12
CA GLU A 310 -23.94 4.36 -22.29
C GLU A 310 -22.47 3.96 -22.15
N GLU A 311 -22.21 2.69 -21.80
CA GLU A 311 -20.84 2.20 -21.63
C GLU A 311 -20.08 2.18 -22.95
N TYR A 312 -20.71 1.71 -24.03
CA TYR A 312 -20.11 1.64 -25.37
C TYR A 312 -19.73 3.02 -25.89
N ASP A 313 -20.65 3.98 -25.85
CA ASP A 313 -20.41 5.35 -26.31
C ASP A 313 -19.28 5.99 -25.52
N LEU A 314 -19.25 5.79 -24.19
CA LEU A 314 -18.16 6.31 -23.36
C LEU A 314 -16.82 5.67 -23.74
N ILE A 315 -16.76 4.36 -23.91
CA ILE A 315 -15.55 3.62 -24.29
C ILE A 315 -15.01 4.10 -25.63
N CYS A 316 -15.89 4.26 -26.63
CA CYS A 316 -15.53 4.72 -27.97
C CYS A 316 -15.08 6.19 -27.95
N SER A 317 -15.80 7.07 -27.25
CA SER A 317 -15.42 8.49 -27.11
C SER A 317 -14.04 8.71 -26.46
N LYS A 318 -13.56 7.72 -25.69
CA LYS A 318 -12.23 7.73 -25.05
C LYS A 318 -11.16 7.00 -25.87
N GLY A 319 -11.51 6.41 -27.01
CA GLY A 319 -10.60 5.63 -27.85
C GLY A 319 -10.15 4.31 -27.20
N PHE A 320 -10.93 3.74 -26.29
CA PHE A 320 -10.55 2.54 -25.53
C PHE A 320 -11.12 1.23 -26.09
N ALA A 321 -11.78 1.23 -27.24
CA ALA A 321 -12.35 0.01 -27.82
C ALA A 321 -11.28 -1.09 -28.03
N SER A 322 -10.12 -0.73 -28.57
CA SER A 322 -8.99 -1.66 -28.75
C SER A 322 -8.53 -2.26 -27.41
N TYR A 323 -8.47 -1.46 -26.35
CA TYR A 323 -8.07 -1.91 -25.02
C TYR A 323 -9.00 -3.01 -24.48
N PHE A 324 -10.32 -2.82 -24.60
CA PHE A 324 -11.29 -3.82 -24.14
C PHE A 324 -11.20 -5.14 -24.91
N ILE A 325 -10.99 -5.07 -26.23
CA ILE A 325 -10.81 -6.25 -27.06
C ILE A 325 -9.52 -6.99 -26.68
N ILE A 326 -8.41 -6.29 -26.50
CA ILE A 326 -7.15 -6.91 -26.06
C ILE A 326 -7.33 -7.58 -24.69
N GLN A 327 -8.02 -6.92 -23.76
CA GLN A 327 -8.30 -7.48 -22.44
C GLN A 327 -9.12 -8.78 -22.55
N LYS A 328 -10.15 -8.77 -23.40
CA LYS A 328 -10.92 -9.98 -23.75
C LYS A 328 -10.02 -11.08 -24.32
N MET A 329 -9.17 -10.76 -25.31
CA MET A 329 -8.27 -11.74 -25.94
C MET A 329 -7.34 -12.39 -24.91
N MET A 330 -6.76 -11.59 -24.01
CA MET A 330 -5.92 -12.11 -22.93
C MET A 330 -6.70 -13.01 -21.96
N THR A 331 -7.92 -12.61 -21.59
CA THR A 331 -8.81 -13.41 -20.73
C THR A 331 -9.19 -14.74 -21.40
N ASP A 332 -9.59 -14.71 -22.66
CA ASP A 332 -9.98 -15.90 -23.42
C ASP A 332 -8.80 -16.86 -23.59
N GLU A 333 -7.60 -16.33 -23.87
CA GLU A 333 -6.38 -17.13 -24.01
C GLU A 333 -5.94 -17.74 -22.68
N ALA A 334 -6.00 -16.98 -21.57
CA ALA A 334 -5.71 -17.51 -20.24
C ALA A 334 -6.63 -18.69 -19.88
N ARG A 335 -7.94 -18.57 -20.16
CA ARG A 335 -8.91 -19.66 -19.96
C ARG A 335 -8.60 -20.86 -20.85
N ARG A 336 -8.22 -20.65 -22.11
CA ARG A 336 -7.85 -21.72 -23.06
C ARG A 336 -6.62 -22.49 -22.57
N VAL A 337 -5.53 -21.78 -22.27
CA VAL A 337 -4.26 -22.36 -21.81
C VAL A 337 -4.44 -23.06 -20.46
N SER A 338 -5.25 -22.52 -19.55
CA SER A 338 -5.51 -23.17 -18.26
C SER A 338 -6.16 -24.53 -18.42
N ARG A 339 -7.09 -24.71 -19.38
CA ARG A 339 -7.69 -26.03 -19.65
C ARG A 339 -6.64 -27.02 -20.14
N GLU A 340 -5.72 -26.58 -20.99
CA GLU A 340 -4.63 -27.41 -21.53
C GLU A 340 -3.63 -27.82 -20.44
N LEU A 341 -3.25 -26.90 -19.56
CA LEU A 341 -2.28 -27.15 -18.49
C LEU A 341 -2.84 -27.99 -17.35
N LEU A 342 -4.10 -27.76 -16.96
CA LEU A 342 -4.70 -28.43 -15.79
C LEU A 342 -5.35 -29.76 -16.15
N GLY A 343 -5.85 -29.94 -17.38
CA GLY A 343 -6.53 -31.16 -17.81
C GLY A 343 -7.90 -31.40 -17.14
N TYR A 344 -8.40 -30.43 -16.37
CA TYR A 344 -9.73 -30.38 -15.77
C TYR A 344 -10.17 -28.90 -15.63
N GLY A 345 -11.44 -28.67 -15.29
CA GLY A 345 -12.01 -27.32 -15.20
C GLY A 345 -12.50 -26.79 -16.55
N ASP A 346 -13.20 -25.65 -16.54
CA ASP A 346 -13.68 -24.96 -17.75
C ASP A 346 -12.80 -23.77 -18.14
N GLY A 347 -11.71 -23.53 -17.39
CA GLY A 347 -10.76 -22.45 -17.60
C GLY A 347 -11.08 -21.19 -16.80
N SER A 348 -12.26 -21.10 -16.16
CA SER A 348 -12.65 -19.97 -15.31
C SER A 348 -11.71 -19.78 -14.11
N GLU A 349 -10.98 -20.81 -13.71
CA GLU A 349 -9.97 -20.77 -12.63
C GLU A 349 -8.81 -19.82 -12.93
N ALA A 350 -8.55 -19.54 -14.22
CA ALA A 350 -7.47 -18.66 -14.68
C ALA A 350 -7.75 -17.18 -14.43
N VAL A 351 -9.02 -16.79 -14.25
CA VAL A 351 -9.44 -15.39 -14.18
C VAL A 351 -10.49 -15.24 -13.08
N GLY A 352 -10.17 -14.47 -12.02
CA GLY A 352 -11.08 -14.33 -10.88
C GLY A 352 -12.47 -13.80 -11.28
N PRO A 353 -13.57 -14.33 -10.69
CA PRO A 353 -14.94 -14.07 -11.14
C PRO A 353 -15.40 -12.61 -10.97
N GLY A 354 -14.71 -11.86 -10.11
CA GLY A 354 -14.90 -10.41 -10.00
C GLY A 354 -16.24 -10.00 -9.42
N ARG A 355 -16.93 -10.85 -8.64
CA ARG A 355 -17.94 -10.47 -7.64
C ARG A 355 -17.53 -11.08 -6.31
N GLY A 356 -18.11 -10.57 -5.25
CA GLY A 356 -18.00 -11.18 -3.96
C GLY A 356 -18.55 -10.23 -2.92
N CYS A 357 -19.63 -10.56 -2.23
CA CYS A 357 -20.23 -9.61 -1.29
C CYS A 357 -20.64 -10.30 0.01
N LEU A 358 -20.96 -9.49 1.01
CA LEU A 358 -21.21 -9.92 2.37
C LEU A 358 -22.69 -9.74 2.71
N GLU A 359 -23.21 -10.58 3.60
CA GLU A 359 -24.56 -10.39 4.14
C GLU A 359 -24.61 -9.11 4.99
N GLY A 360 -25.72 -8.36 4.87
CA GLY A 360 -25.83 -7.01 5.40
C GLY A 360 -25.76 -6.87 6.93
N SER A 361 -25.95 -7.96 7.67
CA SER A 361 -25.79 -7.98 9.14
C SER A 361 -24.34 -8.14 9.57
N THR A 362 -23.42 -8.41 8.63
CA THR A 362 -21.99 -8.49 8.92
C THR A 362 -21.51 -7.17 9.51
N MET A 363 -20.93 -7.24 10.70
CA MET A 363 -20.45 -6.06 11.41
C MET A 363 -19.07 -5.66 10.91
N VAL A 364 -18.87 -4.37 10.63
CA VAL A 364 -17.61 -3.78 10.20
C VAL A 364 -17.10 -2.81 11.26
N TYR A 365 -15.80 -2.86 11.58
CA TYR A 365 -15.20 -1.93 12.52
C TYR A 365 -15.10 -0.53 11.90
N ILE A 366 -15.61 0.46 12.64
CA ILE A 366 -15.53 1.88 12.29
C ILE A 366 -14.72 2.67 13.31
N LYS A 367 -14.29 3.87 12.94
CA LYS A 367 -13.50 4.77 13.81
C LYS A 367 -14.18 4.99 15.17
N GLY A 368 -13.38 4.91 16.24
CA GLY A 368 -13.83 4.99 17.64
C GLY A 368 -14.18 3.64 18.27
N GLY A 369 -13.72 2.54 17.68
CA GLY A 369 -13.89 1.18 18.22
C GLY A 369 -15.32 0.65 18.17
N ARG A 370 -16.21 1.33 17.43
CA ARG A 370 -17.58 0.88 17.20
C ARG A 370 -17.60 -0.12 16.06
N ALA A 371 -18.68 -0.89 15.99
CA ALA A 371 -18.97 -1.74 14.85
C ALA A 371 -20.37 -1.42 14.34
N LYS A 372 -20.53 -1.33 13.01
CA LYS A 372 -21.80 -1.01 12.33
C LYS A 372 -22.11 -2.17 11.37
N PRO A 373 -23.38 -2.61 11.24
CA PRO A 373 -23.76 -3.56 10.19
C PRO A 373 -23.37 -3.00 8.82
N LEU A 374 -22.89 -3.86 7.92
CA LEU A 374 -22.46 -3.46 6.58
C LEU A 374 -23.58 -2.76 5.81
N SER A 375 -24.81 -3.24 5.96
CA SER A 375 -26.03 -2.62 5.41
C SER A 375 -26.29 -1.18 5.87
N GLN A 376 -25.67 -0.77 6.97
CA GLN A 376 -25.80 0.58 7.52
C GLN A 376 -24.55 1.44 7.26
N ILE A 377 -23.46 0.90 6.70
CA ILE A 377 -22.26 1.71 6.40
C ILE A 377 -22.62 2.79 5.36
N GLU A 378 -22.15 4.01 5.60
CA GLU A 378 -22.43 5.17 4.75
C GLU A 378 -21.15 5.73 4.13
N LYS A 379 -21.28 6.43 2.99
CA LYS A 379 -20.16 7.16 2.38
C LYS A 379 -19.61 8.19 3.37
N GLY A 380 -18.30 8.19 3.57
CA GLY A 380 -17.63 9.04 4.55
C GLY A 380 -17.41 8.40 5.92
N ASP A 381 -18.00 7.25 6.21
CA ASP A 381 -17.59 6.43 7.36
C ASP A 381 -16.10 6.02 7.20
N PHE A 382 -15.43 5.76 8.31
CA PHE A 382 -14.03 5.34 8.32
C PHE A 382 -13.92 3.90 8.80
N VAL A 383 -13.46 2.99 7.95
CA VAL A 383 -13.33 1.55 8.22
C VAL A 383 -11.89 1.13 8.38
N LEU A 384 -11.64 0.09 9.18
CA LEU A 384 -10.30 -0.40 9.48
C LEU A 384 -9.78 -1.30 8.36
N THR A 385 -8.54 -1.07 7.91
CA THR A 385 -7.89 -1.80 6.80
C THR A 385 -6.73 -2.69 7.28
N ARG A 386 -6.18 -3.51 6.37
CA ARG A 386 -5.10 -4.49 6.65
C ARG A 386 -3.88 -3.91 7.37
N ASP A 387 -3.51 -2.69 7.04
CA ASP A 387 -2.35 -1.99 7.61
C ASP A 387 -2.58 -1.48 9.04
N GLY A 388 -3.76 -1.75 9.60
CA GLY A 388 -4.15 -1.35 10.95
C GLY A 388 -4.59 0.11 11.05
N THR A 389 -4.88 0.79 9.92
CA THR A 389 -5.33 2.19 9.88
C THR A 389 -6.78 2.34 9.44
N PHE A 390 -7.38 3.50 9.68
CA PHE A 390 -8.74 3.81 9.26
C PHE A 390 -8.73 4.57 7.93
N GLN A 391 -9.46 4.05 6.95
CA GLN A 391 -9.60 4.65 5.62
C GLN A 391 -11.07 5.00 5.35
N LYS A 392 -11.28 6.02 4.52
CA LYS A 392 -12.62 6.56 4.24
C LYS A 392 -13.39 5.65 3.27
N VAL A 393 -14.66 5.42 3.55
CA VAL A 393 -15.59 4.75 2.62
C VAL A 393 -15.97 5.74 1.52
N LEU A 394 -15.64 5.41 0.28
CA LEU A 394 -15.93 6.21 -0.91
C LEU A 394 -17.33 5.94 -1.44
N ASN A 395 -17.70 4.66 -1.53
CA ASN A 395 -18.98 4.20 -2.05
C ASN A 395 -19.49 2.98 -1.28
N THR A 396 -20.80 2.76 -1.36
CA THR A 396 -21.51 1.59 -0.83
C THR A 396 -22.29 0.96 -1.99
N ALA A 397 -22.39 -0.35 -2.01
CA ALA A 397 -23.10 -1.13 -3.02
C ALA A 397 -23.95 -2.20 -2.35
N ARG A 398 -25.06 -2.58 -2.99
CA ARG A 398 -25.92 -3.68 -2.57
C ARG A 398 -26.58 -4.32 -3.78
N TYR A 399 -26.88 -5.61 -3.69
CA TYR A 399 -27.62 -6.31 -4.72
C TYR A 399 -28.31 -7.57 -4.26
N ASP A 400 -29.31 -7.99 -5.03
CA ASP A 400 -30.02 -9.25 -4.84
C ASP A 400 -29.17 -10.45 -5.27
N ILE A 401 -29.25 -11.53 -4.49
CA ILE A 401 -28.54 -12.78 -4.73
C ILE A 401 -29.51 -13.97 -4.66
N LYS A 402 -29.28 -14.97 -5.53
CA LYS A 402 -30.10 -16.19 -5.62
C LYS A 402 -29.33 -17.46 -5.23
N GLU A 403 -28.10 -17.32 -4.76
CA GLU A 403 -27.24 -18.42 -4.34
C GLU A 403 -27.04 -18.44 -2.82
N ASP A 404 -26.79 -19.64 -2.28
CA ASP A 404 -26.44 -19.83 -0.88
C ASP A 404 -25.07 -19.19 -0.58
N LEU A 405 -25.00 -18.49 0.56
CA LEU A 405 -23.75 -17.94 1.09
C LEU A 405 -22.98 -18.99 1.91
N LEU A 406 -21.72 -18.67 2.21
CA LEU A 406 -20.90 -19.37 3.20
C LEU A 406 -20.72 -18.49 4.43
N ASN A 407 -21.02 -19.04 5.60
CA ASN A 407 -20.66 -18.47 6.89
C ASN A 407 -19.36 -19.06 7.40
N ILE A 408 -18.34 -18.22 7.56
CA ILE A 408 -17.04 -18.60 8.12
C ILE A 408 -16.94 -18.04 9.53
N SER A 409 -16.73 -18.90 10.52
CA SER A 409 -16.52 -18.51 11.92
C SER A 409 -15.11 -18.85 12.39
N CYS A 410 -14.53 -18.05 13.29
CA CYS A 410 -13.19 -18.29 13.86
C CYS A 410 -13.15 -18.10 15.39
N TYR A 411 -12.15 -18.69 16.06
CA TYR A 411 -12.14 -18.79 17.53
C TYR A 411 -12.06 -17.46 18.30
N TYR A 412 -11.36 -16.46 17.76
CA TYR A 412 -11.26 -15.10 18.33
C TYR A 412 -11.94 -14.05 17.42
N GLY A 413 -12.84 -14.48 16.55
CA GLY A 413 -13.77 -13.60 15.84
C GLY A 413 -15.09 -13.44 16.60
N TYR A 414 -16.11 -12.95 15.91
CA TYR A 414 -17.48 -13.02 16.37
C TYR A 414 -18.04 -14.43 16.10
N ASN A 415 -18.70 -15.01 17.09
CA ASN A 415 -19.23 -16.37 16.98
C ASN A 415 -20.33 -16.54 15.93
N LYS A 416 -20.99 -15.45 15.49
CA LYS A 416 -21.92 -15.48 14.35
C LYS A 416 -21.21 -15.67 13.00
N GLY A 417 -19.89 -15.54 12.97
CA GLY A 417 -19.10 -15.60 11.75
C GLY A 417 -19.35 -14.41 10.83
N VAL A 418 -18.85 -14.56 9.60
CA VAL A 418 -19.09 -13.65 8.48
C VAL A 418 -19.75 -14.47 7.39
N SER A 419 -20.90 -14.02 6.89
CA SER A 419 -21.59 -14.65 5.76
C SER A 419 -21.24 -13.90 4.48
N LEU A 420 -20.72 -14.62 3.48
CA LEU A 420 -20.21 -14.07 2.23
C LEU A 420 -20.47 -15.02 1.06
N THR A 421 -20.45 -14.50 -0.17
CA THR A 421 -20.56 -15.32 -1.38
C THR A 421 -19.36 -16.27 -1.48
N LYS A 422 -19.55 -17.39 -2.16
CA LYS A 422 -18.55 -18.46 -2.30
C LYS A 422 -17.22 -17.97 -2.90
N ASP A 423 -17.28 -17.02 -3.80
CA ASP A 423 -16.14 -16.47 -4.51
C ASP A 423 -15.49 -15.25 -3.83
N HIS A 424 -16.09 -14.71 -2.77
CA HIS A 424 -15.54 -13.55 -2.07
C HIS A 424 -14.21 -13.91 -1.39
N LYS A 425 -13.22 -13.03 -1.52
CA LYS A 425 -11.85 -13.29 -1.06
C LYS A 425 -11.65 -12.96 0.41
N VAL A 426 -11.11 -13.92 1.14
CA VAL A 426 -10.72 -13.82 2.55
C VAL A 426 -9.20 -13.93 2.66
N PHE A 427 -8.59 -13.15 3.54
CA PHE A 427 -7.14 -13.22 3.74
C PHE A 427 -6.79 -14.36 4.70
N VAL A 428 -6.24 -15.46 4.16
CA VAL A 428 -6.12 -16.76 4.82
C VAL A 428 -4.76 -17.40 4.59
N GLU A 429 -4.21 -18.04 5.62
CA GLU A 429 -3.12 -19.02 5.48
C GLU A 429 -3.68 -20.45 5.60
N LYS A 430 -3.50 -21.26 4.55
CA LYS A 430 -3.95 -22.65 4.53
C LYS A 430 -3.21 -23.49 5.57
N ILE A 431 -3.94 -24.37 6.23
CA ILE A 431 -3.37 -25.36 7.15
C ILE A 431 -2.45 -26.33 6.39
N ARG A 432 -1.20 -26.48 6.83
CA ARG A 432 -0.31 -27.51 6.31
C ARG A 432 -0.57 -28.84 7.01
N ARG A 433 -0.95 -29.85 6.23
CA ARG A 433 -1.16 -31.22 6.71
C ARG A 433 0.02 -32.10 6.31
N ILE A 434 0.58 -32.85 7.26
CA ILE A 434 1.66 -33.81 6.99
C ILE A 434 1.13 -34.93 6.08
N LYS A 435 1.97 -35.46 5.17
CA LYS A 435 1.62 -36.60 4.31
C LYS A 435 1.09 -37.78 5.17
N ASN A 436 -0.02 -38.40 4.75
CA ASN A 436 -0.73 -39.47 5.49
C ASN A 436 -1.42 -39.07 6.82
N TYR A 437 -1.71 -37.77 7.02
CA TYR A 437 -2.41 -37.28 8.21
C TYR A 437 -3.74 -38.00 8.50
N GLU A 438 -4.53 -38.33 7.48
CA GLU A 438 -5.84 -38.98 7.65
C GLU A 438 -5.75 -40.38 8.27
N ASN A 439 -4.70 -41.14 7.91
CA ASN A 439 -4.44 -42.47 8.45
C ASN A 439 -3.95 -42.39 9.91
N TRP A 440 -3.19 -41.34 10.25
CA TRP A 440 -2.63 -41.14 11.59
C TRP A 440 -3.60 -40.45 12.56
N ALA A 441 -4.48 -39.56 12.07
CA ALA A 441 -5.49 -38.83 12.86
C ALA A 441 -6.58 -39.74 13.48
N LYS A 442 -6.78 -40.95 12.92
CA LYS A 442 -7.66 -41.98 13.47
C LYS A 442 -7.08 -42.69 14.71
N SER A 443 -5.78 -42.54 15.01
CA SER A 443 -5.09 -43.36 16.01
C SER A 443 -5.07 -42.82 17.45
N THR A 444 -5.12 -41.49 17.69
CA THR A 444 -5.09 -40.93 19.07
C THR A 444 -5.68 -39.52 19.21
N LYS A 445 -6.20 -39.17 20.41
CA LYS A 445 -6.59 -37.78 20.78
C LYS A 445 -5.44 -36.76 20.69
N ARG A 446 -4.17 -37.22 20.75
CA ARG A 446 -2.96 -36.38 20.63
C ARG A 446 -2.69 -35.96 19.18
N ALA A 447 -3.07 -36.77 18.19
CA ALA A 447 -2.84 -36.48 16.77
C ALA A 447 -3.52 -35.18 16.28
N LYS A 448 -4.73 -34.90 16.78
CA LYS A 448 -5.49 -33.65 16.49
C LYS A 448 -4.78 -32.36 16.92
N ARG A 449 -3.74 -32.44 17.78
CA ARG A 449 -2.99 -31.27 18.30
C ARG A 449 -1.66 -31.01 17.58
N SER A 450 -1.26 -31.85 16.62
CA SER A 450 0.04 -31.80 15.93
C SER A 450 0.01 -31.08 14.57
N ILE A 451 -0.98 -30.22 14.37
CA ILE A 451 -1.08 -29.38 13.19
C ILE A 451 0.08 -28.37 13.22
N GLU A 452 0.75 -28.18 12.08
CA GLU A 452 1.82 -27.18 11.98
C GLU A 452 1.30 -25.78 12.32
N THR A 453 2.09 -25.05 13.11
CA THR A 453 1.88 -23.63 13.37
C THR A 453 1.99 -22.88 12.03
N PRO A 454 1.11 -21.90 11.76
CA PRO A 454 1.21 -21.09 10.54
C PRO A 454 2.54 -20.33 10.51
N GLN A 455 3.03 -20.06 9.30
CA GLN A 455 4.26 -19.34 9.01
C GLN A 455 4.09 -17.82 8.97
N GLY A 456 2.85 -17.31 9.06
CA GLY A 456 2.58 -15.88 8.95
C GLY A 456 2.56 -15.38 7.51
N LYS A 457 2.15 -16.23 6.56
CA LYS A 457 2.08 -15.92 5.12
C LYS A 457 0.65 -16.10 4.58
N PRO A 458 -0.33 -15.30 5.05
CA PRO A 458 -1.67 -15.33 4.51
C PRO A 458 -1.72 -14.79 3.07
N GLU A 459 -2.64 -15.35 2.29
CA GLU A 459 -2.92 -14.98 0.90
C GLU A 459 -4.43 -14.76 0.72
N TRP A 460 -4.84 -14.14 -0.38
CA TRP A 460 -6.26 -13.96 -0.68
C TRP A 460 -6.83 -15.24 -1.29
N ILE A 461 -7.70 -15.92 -0.54
CA ILE A 461 -8.30 -17.20 -0.90
C ILE A 461 -9.81 -17.02 -1.04
N ARG A 462 -10.44 -17.73 -1.97
CA ARG A 462 -11.90 -17.72 -2.13
C ARG A 462 -12.58 -18.37 -0.92
N ALA A 463 -13.76 -17.90 -0.55
CA ALA A 463 -14.49 -18.40 0.61
C ALA A 463 -14.80 -19.90 0.54
N ASP A 464 -15.11 -20.41 -0.66
CA ASP A 464 -15.39 -21.82 -0.92
C ASP A 464 -14.18 -22.74 -0.81
N GLU A 465 -12.97 -22.18 -0.88
CA GLU A 465 -11.71 -22.90 -0.66
C GLU A 465 -11.25 -22.85 0.81
N VAL A 466 -11.92 -22.07 1.68
CA VAL A 466 -11.59 -22.00 3.11
C VAL A 466 -12.11 -23.25 3.81
N GLU A 467 -11.24 -23.93 4.54
CA GLU A 467 -11.57 -25.14 5.30
C GLU A 467 -11.50 -24.90 6.81
N VAL A 468 -12.21 -25.75 7.55
CA VAL A 468 -12.09 -25.79 9.01
C VAL A 468 -10.64 -26.12 9.40
N GLY A 469 -10.05 -25.22 10.18
CA GLY A 469 -8.67 -25.33 10.65
C GLY A 469 -7.66 -24.43 9.91
N ASP A 470 -8.05 -23.82 8.79
CA ASP A 470 -7.27 -22.74 8.15
C ASP A 470 -7.17 -21.50 9.07
N TRP A 471 -6.35 -20.53 8.69
CA TRP A 471 -6.04 -19.38 9.54
C TRP A 471 -6.44 -18.06 8.87
N VAL A 472 -7.48 -17.40 9.37
CA VAL A 472 -7.92 -16.07 8.87
C VAL A 472 -7.17 -14.94 9.56
N PHE A 473 -6.87 -13.87 8.83
CA PHE A 473 -6.06 -12.76 9.35
C PHE A 473 -6.88 -11.63 9.97
N VAL A 474 -6.37 -11.05 11.06
CA VAL A 474 -6.86 -9.85 11.75
C VAL A 474 -5.68 -8.94 12.04
N PRO A 475 -5.66 -7.68 11.57
CA PRO A 475 -4.53 -6.79 11.78
C PRO A 475 -4.42 -6.34 13.24
N LYS A 476 -3.18 -6.04 13.68
CA LYS A 476 -2.95 -5.22 14.87
C LYS A 476 -3.35 -3.79 14.52
N ILE A 477 -4.11 -3.16 15.41
CA ILE A 477 -4.62 -1.81 15.18
C ILE A 477 -3.52 -0.83 15.59
N LYS A 478 -3.08 0.02 14.67
CA LYS A 478 -2.13 1.09 14.99
C LYS A 478 -2.86 2.11 15.85
N GLY A 479 -2.34 2.35 17.06
CA GLY A 479 -2.89 3.36 17.96
C GLY A 479 -2.91 4.73 17.28
N GLY A 480 -3.98 5.51 17.49
CA GLY A 480 -3.99 6.93 17.10
C GLY A 480 -2.96 7.73 17.90
N GLU A 481 -2.78 9.01 17.54
CA GLU A 481 -1.90 9.91 18.29
C GLU A 481 -2.27 9.89 19.79
N VAL A 482 -1.29 9.52 20.62
CA VAL A 482 -1.44 9.56 22.07
C VAL A 482 -1.58 11.02 22.48
N GLN A 483 -2.76 11.40 22.98
CA GLN A 483 -2.95 12.76 23.44
C GLN A 483 -2.41 12.89 24.88
N PRO A 484 -1.55 13.88 25.17
CA PRO A 484 -1.12 14.15 26.52
C PRO A 484 -2.36 14.52 27.35
N GLN A 485 -2.68 13.68 28.33
CA GLN A 485 -3.93 13.81 29.07
C GLN A 485 -3.88 14.97 30.07
N GLY A 486 -2.68 15.36 30.51
CA GLY A 486 -2.48 16.52 31.39
C GLY A 486 -3.32 16.44 32.66
N VAL A 487 -3.87 17.58 33.07
CA VAL A 487 -4.71 17.72 34.25
C VAL A 487 -6.10 18.18 33.81
N LEU A 488 -7.13 17.48 34.26
CA LEU A 488 -8.51 17.91 34.05
C LEU A 488 -8.87 18.98 35.08
N ASP A 489 -9.12 20.19 34.60
CA ASP A 489 -9.63 21.29 35.42
C ASP A 489 -11.15 21.21 35.55
N LEU A 490 -11.66 21.06 36.77
CA LEU A 490 -13.09 20.96 37.05
C LEU A 490 -13.84 22.28 37.03
N ALA A 491 -13.14 23.43 37.04
CA ALA A 491 -13.77 24.74 36.91
C ALA A 491 -14.53 24.88 35.59
N GLN A 492 -14.09 24.21 34.52
CA GLN A 492 -14.77 24.21 33.22
C GLN A 492 -16.22 23.67 33.29
N TYR A 493 -16.56 22.95 34.36
CA TYR A 493 -17.89 22.36 34.57
C TYR A 493 -18.76 23.13 35.57
N CYS A 494 -18.32 24.27 36.09
CA CYS A 494 -19.01 24.98 37.17
C CYS A 494 -20.23 25.81 36.72
N ASN A 495 -20.24 26.32 35.49
CA ASN A 495 -21.30 27.21 35.00
C ASN A 495 -22.68 26.52 34.97
N GLY A 496 -23.65 27.10 35.70
CA GLY A 496 -25.06 26.66 35.71
C GLY A 496 -25.34 25.38 36.51
N ASN A 497 -24.38 24.89 37.31
CA ASN A 497 -24.45 23.56 37.95
C ASN A 497 -24.49 23.57 39.50
N ASN A 498 -24.78 24.71 40.12
CA ASN A 498 -24.67 24.91 41.59
C ASN A 498 -23.24 24.61 42.12
N LEU A 499 -22.23 24.95 41.32
CA LEU A 499 -20.82 24.79 41.61
C LEU A 499 -20.11 26.14 41.50
N ILE A 500 -19.20 26.44 42.42
CA ILE A 500 -18.31 27.59 42.37
C ILE A 500 -16.87 27.11 42.32
N SER A 501 -16.10 27.57 41.33
CA SER A 501 -14.66 27.32 41.27
C SER A 501 -13.89 28.33 42.11
N GLU A 502 -12.99 27.84 42.95
CA GLU A 502 -11.92 28.60 43.60
C GLU A 502 -10.56 28.23 42.95
N GLU A 503 -9.47 28.80 43.45
CA GLU A 503 -8.12 28.61 42.89
C GLU A 503 -7.74 27.13 42.78
N ASN A 504 -7.91 26.36 43.87
CA ASN A 504 -7.51 24.94 43.93
C ASN A 504 -8.67 23.97 44.22
N HIS A 505 -9.88 24.50 44.37
CA HIS A 505 -11.05 23.72 44.82
C HIS A 505 -12.29 24.07 44.02
N VAL A 506 -13.25 23.15 44.00
CA VAL A 506 -14.63 23.40 43.55
C VAL A 506 -15.55 23.20 44.74
N LEU A 507 -16.46 24.15 44.93
CA LEU A 507 -17.45 24.16 46.00
C LEU A 507 -18.83 23.84 45.43
N GLN A 508 -19.51 22.84 45.98
CA GLN A 508 -20.92 22.62 45.71
C GLN A 508 -21.77 23.45 46.68
N ILE A 509 -22.69 24.23 46.14
CA ILE A 509 -23.59 25.09 46.90
C ILE A 509 -25.00 24.50 46.88
N TRP A 510 -25.60 24.33 48.06
CA TRP A 510 -27.02 24.06 48.19
C TRP A 510 -27.73 25.33 48.64
N SER A 511 -28.66 25.84 47.83
CA SER A 511 -29.58 26.91 48.22
C SER A 511 -30.91 26.32 48.65
N ASN A 512 -31.48 26.83 49.74
CA ASN A 512 -32.86 26.51 50.09
C ASN A 512 -33.78 27.25 49.10
N PRO A 513 -34.61 26.55 48.29
CA PRO A 513 -35.46 27.18 47.28
C PRO A 513 -36.49 28.15 47.88
N LEU A 514 -36.87 27.94 49.14
CA LEU A 514 -37.92 28.71 49.81
C LEU A 514 -37.40 29.94 50.57
N THR A 515 -36.11 29.95 50.97
CA THR A 515 -35.54 31.01 51.80
C THR A 515 -34.32 31.71 51.18
N GLY A 516 -33.81 31.23 50.03
CA GLY A 516 -32.61 31.75 49.37
C GLY A 516 -31.30 31.55 50.15
N SER A 517 -31.36 31.02 51.37
CA SER A 517 -30.19 30.82 52.23
C SER A 517 -29.30 29.69 51.68
N VAL A 518 -28.02 29.98 51.49
CA VAL A 518 -26.99 28.99 51.14
C VAL A 518 -26.67 28.14 52.37
N ARG A 519 -26.95 26.84 52.32
CA ARG A 519 -26.57 25.85 53.33
C ARG A 519 -25.56 24.88 52.72
N GLU A 520 -24.42 24.73 53.38
CA GLU A 520 -23.37 23.76 53.08
C GLU A 520 -22.53 23.99 51.79
N LYS A 521 -21.21 23.92 51.97
CA LYS A 521 -20.18 23.97 50.93
C LYS A 521 -19.44 22.62 50.94
N ILE A 522 -19.75 21.71 50.03
CA ILE A 522 -18.91 20.51 49.85
C ILE A 522 -17.69 20.92 49.03
N ARG A 523 -16.49 20.78 49.61
CA ARG A 523 -15.22 21.22 49.02
C ARG A 523 -14.47 20.02 48.44
N CYS A 524 -14.23 20.02 47.14
CA CYS A 524 -13.38 19.02 46.48
C CYS A 524 -12.20 19.69 45.76
N LYS A 525 -11.13 18.95 45.50
CA LYS A 525 -10.01 19.44 44.67
C LYS A 525 -10.49 19.73 43.25
N ARG A 526 -9.92 20.78 42.65
CA ARG A 526 -10.27 21.25 41.30
C ARG A 526 -9.61 20.45 40.19
N PHE A 527 -8.49 19.81 40.46
CA PHE A 527 -7.63 19.23 39.43
C PHE A 527 -7.57 17.71 39.55
N ILE A 528 -7.84 16.99 38.46
CA ILE A 528 -7.67 15.54 38.38
C ILE A 528 -6.50 15.24 37.46
N ASP A 529 -5.53 14.49 37.98
CA ASP A 529 -4.44 13.98 37.15
C ASP A 529 -4.93 12.84 36.25
N LEU A 530 -4.99 13.11 34.95
CA LEU A 530 -5.43 12.13 33.97
C LEU A 530 -4.29 11.15 33.59
N ASN A 531 -3.09 11.32 34.13
CA ASN A 531 -2.00 10.32 34.04
C ASN A 531 -2.07 9.28 35.18
N SER A 532 -3.03 9.41 36.10
CA SER A 532 -3.21 8.46 37.18
C SER A 532 -3.82 7.15 36.68
N SER A 533 -3.11 6.04 36.89
CA SER A 533 -3.65 4.69 36.65
C SER A 533 -4.88 4.40 37.53
N ASP A 534 -4.89 4.90 38.77
CA ASP A 534 -6.01 4.68 39.70
C ASP A 534 -7.29 5.35 39.21
N PHE A 535 -7.16 6.55 38.63
CA PHE A 535 -8.31 7.24 38.02
C PHE A 535 -8.93 6.42 36.89
N TRP A 536 -8.11 5.94 35.94
CA TRP A 536 -8.62 5.13 34.82
C TRP A 536 -9.12 3.76 35.25
N PHE A 537 -8.53 3.16 36.29
CA PHE A 537 -9.07 1.96 36.94
C PHE A 537 -10.48 2.20 37.51
N ILE A 538 -10.70 3.33 38.19
CA ILE A 538 -12.03 3.72 38.69
C ILE A 538 -13.02 3.96 37.54
N VAL A 539 -12.58 4.60 36.45
CA VAL A 539 -13.41 4.77 35.24
C VAL A 539 -13.81 3.39 34.66
N GLY A 540 -12.91 2.41 34.70
CA GLY A 540 -13.18 1.02 34.34
C GLY A 540 -14.21 0.34 35.24
N LEU A 541 -14.08 0.50 36.57
CA LEU A 541 -15.08 0.00 37.53
C LEU A 541 -16.47 0.61 37.27
N PHE A 542 -16.50 1.91 36.98
CA PHE A 542 -17.73 2.61 36.66
C PHE A 542 -18.36 2.11 35.35
N ALA A 543 -17.54 1.82 34.34
CA ALA A 543 -18.02 1.28 33.08
C ALA A 543 -18.80 -0.03 33.30
N GLY A 544 -18.36 -0.92 34.20
CA GLY A 544 -19.05 -2.18 34.50
C GLY A 544 -20.21 -2.06 35.48
N ASP A 545 -19.95 -1.68 36.72
CA ASP A 545 -20.96 -1.68 37.80
C ASP A 545 -21.46 -0.29 38.22
N GLY A 546 -20.99 0.75 37.54
CA GLY A 546 -21.36 2.14 37.81
C GLY A 546 -22.77 2.52 37.36
N TRP A 547 -23.38 3.46 38.07
CA TRP A 547 -24.66 4.09 37.74
C TRP A 547 -24.66 5.59 38.07
N LEU A 548 -25.47 6.34 37.33
CA LEU A 548 -25.80 7.75 37.61
C LEU A 548 -27.30 7.86 37.90
N ARG A 549 -27.69 8.80 38.76
CA ARG A 549 -29.09 9.27 38.80
C ARG A 549 -29.29 10.42 37.84
N SER A 550 -30.49 10.51 37.26
CA SER A 550 -30.90 11.62 36.38
C SER A 550 -31.40 12.86 37.13
N ASP A 551 -31.57 12.77 38.46
CA ASP A 551 -32.05 13.88 39.29
C ASP A 551 -30.95 14.90 39.62
N GLN A 552 -31.36 16.06 40.14
CA GLN A 552 -30.45 17.11 40.63
C GLN A 552 -29.73 16.73 41.94
N SER A 553 -29.89 15.49 42.44
CA SER A 553 -29.36 15.08 43.74
C SER A 553 -27.84 14.88 43.77
N GLY A 554 -27.18 14.88 42.61
CA GLY A 554 -25.71 14.79 42.56
C GLY A 554 -25.15 13.42 42.87
N ARG A 555 -25.90 12.33 42.63
CA ARG A 555 -25.51 10.97 43.07
C ARG A 555 -25.00 10.11 41.93
N ALA A 556 -23.82 9.55 42.13
CA ALA A 556 -23.23 8.48 41.34
C ALA A 556 -22.83 7.34 42.26
N GLY A 557 -22.75 6.11 41.75
CA GLY A 557 -22.32 5.00 42.59
C GLY A 557 -21.86 3.79 41.80
N ILE A 558 -21.23 2.86 42.50
CA ILE A 558 -20.75 1.57 42.00
C ILE A 558 -21.24 0.48 42.95
N ALA A 559 -21.78 -0.61 42.40
CA ALA A 559 -22.18 -1.77 43.20
C ALA A 559 -21.06 -2.81 43.22
N PHE A 560 -20.71 -3.30 44.41
CA PHE A 560 -19.71 -4.35 44.58
C PHE A 560 -20.35 -5.61 45.17
N HIS A 561 -19.95 -6.79 44.72
CA HIS A 561 -20.34 -8.04 45.39
C HIS A 561 -19.63 -8.14 46.74
N SER A 562 -20.37 -8.47 47.81
CA SER A 562 -19.94 -8.22 49.19
C SER A 562 -18.76 -9.06 49.68
N GLU A 563 -18.31 -10.05 48.90
CA GLU A 563 -17.29 -11.03 49.29
C GLU A 563 -15.99 -10.92 48.45
N ASP A 564 -15.98 -10.23 47.29
CA ASP A 564 -14.88 -10.38 46.30
C ASP A 564 -14.06 -9.11 46.00
N ASN A 565 -14.54 -7.90 46.37
CA ASN A 565 -14.03 -6.63 45.83
C ASN A 565 -13.46 -5.63 46.86
N LEU A 566 -12.91 -6.10 47.98
CA LEU A 566 -12.36 -5.24 49.04
C LEU A 566 -11.22 -4.32 48.55
N SER A 567 -10.35 -4.80 47.66
CA SER A 567 -9.25 -4.02 47.08
C SER A 567 -9.75 -2.91 46.15
N SER A 568 -10.69 -3.22 45.26
CA SER A 568 -11.32 -2.24 44.37
C SER A 568 -12.06 -1.15 45.14
N MET A 569 -12.73 -1.52 46.25
CA MET A 569 -13.36 -0.56 47.15
C MET A 569 -12.33 0.36 47.81
N LYS A 570 -11.17 -0.16 48.23
CA LYS A 570 -10.11 0.63 48.87
C LYS A 570 -9.54 1.70 47.93
N VAL A 571 -9.25 1.34 46.68
CA VAL A 571 -8.80 2.32 45.65
C VAL A 571 -9.81 3.45 45.47
N LEU A 572 -11.12 3.12 45.45
CA LEU A 572 -12.18 4.12 45.33
C LEU A 572 -12.30 5.02 46.58
N GLN A 573 -12.09 4.47 47.77
CA GLN A 573 -12.03 5.25 49.02
C GLN A 573 -10.86 6.23 49.02
N ASP A 574 -9.67 5.75 48.68
CA ASP A 574 -8.44 6.56 48.66
C ASP A 574 -8.56 7.70 47.63
N PHE A 575 -9.17 7.42 46.47
CA PHE A 575 -9.52 8.46 45.49
C PHE A 575 -10.52 9.48 46.06
N CYS A 576 -11.60 9.03 46.70
CA CYS A 576 -12.58 9.95 47.29
C CYS A 576 -11.96 10.82 48.39
N GLU A 577 -11.14 10.24 49.26
CA GLU A 577 -10.46 10.94 50.35
C GLU A 577 -9.44 11.95 49.81
N SER A 578 -8.63 11.56 48.83
CA SER A 578 -7.64 12.46 48.22
C SER A 578 -8.27 13.64 47.47
N MET A 579 -9.49 13.47 46.95
CA MET A 579 -10.25 14.50 46.23
C MET A 579 -11.20 15.31 47.12
N GLY A 580 -11.46 14.90 48.36
CA GLY A 580 -12.47 15.53 49.22
C GLY A 580 -13.92 15.22 48.80
N ILE A 581 -14.15 14.03 48.25
CA ILE A 581 -15.48 13.56 47.81
C ILE A 581 -16.16 12.81 48.95
N ASN A 582 -17.32 13.29 49.38
CA ASN A 582 -18.15 12.58 50.36
C ASN A 582 -18.75 11.30 49.76
N TYR A 583 -18.56 10.18 50.45
CA TYR A 583 -19.12 8.88 50.06
C TYR A 583 -19.82 8.18 51.22
N ASN A 584 -20.73 7.26 50.91
CA ASN A 584 -21.29 6.31 51.87
C ASN A 584 -21.37 4.91 51.27
N ILE A 585 -21.25 3.89 52.12
CA ILE A 585 -21.36 2.49 51.71
C ILE A 585 -22.62 1.93 52.35
N LYS A 586 -23.55 1.43 51.52
CA LYS A 586 -24.82 0.84 51.96
C LYS A 586 -24.90 -0.61 51.55
N LYS A 587 -25.12 -1.52 52.50
CA LYS A 587 -25.41 -2.93 52.20
C LYS A 587 -26.82 -3.05 51.64
N HIS A 588 -26.98 -3.76 50.52
CA HIS A 588 -28.30 -3.98 49.94
C HIS A 588 -29.13 -4.89 50.87
N PRO A 589 -30.41 -4.56 51.15
CA PRO A 589 -31.21 -5.27 52.15
C PRO A 589 -31.42 -6.76 51.82
N THR A 590 -31.50 -7.11 50.53
CA THR A 590 -31.82 -8.47 50.07
C THR A 590 -30.77 -9.13 49.17
N LYS A 591 -29.72 -8.41 48.76
CA LYS A 591 -28.70 -8.92 47.82
C LYS A 591 -27.34 -8.88 48.50
N LYS A 592 -26.45 -9.81 48.16
CA LYS A 592 -25.04 -9.81 48.59
C LYS A 592 -24.22 -8.71 47.88
N LEU A 593 -24.64 -7.46 48.04
CA LEU A 593 -24.08 -6.30 47.35
C LEU A 593 -23.84 -5.16 48.34
N ASN A 594 -22.69 -4.50 48.21
CA ASN A 594 -22.37 -3.23 48.84
C ASN A 594 -22.47 -2.12 47.78
N GLN A 595 -23.32 -1.12 48.03
CA GLN A 595 -23.45 0.04 47.16
C GLN A 595 -22.57 1.17 47.67
N PHE A 596 -21.56 1.53 46.89
CA PHE A 596 -20.72 2.70 47.15
C PHE A 596 -21.37 3.92 46.48
N ASN A 597 -21.90 4.84 47.28
CA ASN A 597 -22.58 6.04 46.79
C ASN A 597 -21.69 7.26 47.01
N MET A 598 -21.32 7.91 45.92
CA MET A 598 -20.64 9.21 45.91
C MET A 598 -21.72 10.30 45.85
N ASN A 599 -21.86 11.07 46.93
CA ASN A 599 -22.84 12.14 47.04
C ASN A 599 -22.17 13.47 46.69
N ASN A 600 -21.85 13.66 45.42
CA ASN A 600 -21.15 14.84 44.95
C ASN A 600 -21.55 15.16 43.50
N ARG A 601 -22.09 16.38 43.29
CA ARG A 601 -22.58 16.83 41.97
C ARG A 601 -21.49 16.89 40.93
N PHE A 602 -20.25 17.21 41.32
CA PHE A 602 -19.12 17.21 40.40
C PHE A 602 -18.86 15.80 39.86
N VAL A 603 -18.85 14.76 40.71
CA VAL A 603 -18.64 13.37 40.27
C VAL A 603 -19.70 12.95 39.26
N GLN A 604 -20.96 13.27 39.52
CA GLN A 604 -22.05 13.02 38.58
C GLN A 604 -21.81 13.70 37.22
N ILE A 605 -21.38 14.98 37.22
CA ILE A 605 -21.09 15.73 35.99
C ILE A 605 -19.89 15.11 35.25
N LEU A 606 -18.79 14.81 35.95
CA LEU A 606 -17.60 14.19 35.38
C LEU A 606 -17.95 12.89 34.66
N PHE A 607 -18.61 11.96 35.35
CA PHE A 607 -18.99 10.68 34.76
C PHE A 607 -20.04 10.84 33.65
N SER A 608 -20.96 11.80 33.76
CA SER A 608 -21.90 12.09 32.66
C SER A 608 -21.20 12.62 31.40
N ARG A 609 -20.08 13.33 31.56
CA ARG A 609 -19.29 13.85 30.43
C ARG A 609 -18.38 12.78 29.83
N LEU A 610 -17.73 11.98 30.67
CA LEU A 610 -16.92 10.83 30.22
C LEU A 610 -17.79 9.80 29.49
N PHE A 611 -18.99 9.52 30.02
CA PHE A 611 -19.97 8.63 29.43
C PHE A 611 -21.13 9.43 28.81
N ASN A 612 -20.81 10.34 27.89
CA ASN A 612 -21.74 11.28 27.25
C ASN A 612 -22.98 10.63 26.59
N ARG A 613 -22.90 9.36 26.21
CA ARG A 613 -24.00 8.59 25.58
C ARG A 613 -24.71 7.64 26.55
N TYR A 614 -24.37 7.66 27.83
CA TYR A 614 -24.96 6.77 28.83
C TYR A 614 -26.34 7.30 29.25
N GLN A 615 -27.38 6.61 28.81
CA GLN A 615 -28.77 6.96 29.10
C GLN A 615 -29.28 6.26 30.37
N TYR A 616 -28.43 6.21 31.41
CA TYR A 616 -28.78 5.63 32.72
C TYR A 616 -29.21 4.15 32.68
N ALA A 617 -28.86 3.43 31.60
CA ALA A 617 -29.25 2.04 31.37
C ALA A 617 -28.05 1.19 30.94
N SER A 618 -27.91 -0.02 31.47
CA SER A 618 -26.75 -0.89 31.20
C SER A 618 -26.55 -1.22 29.71
N LYS A 619 -27.64 -1.24 28.92
CA LYS A 619 -27.58 -1.43 27.45
C LYS A 619 -26.92 -0.28 26.68
N THR A 620 -26.78 0.90 27.31
CA THR A 620 -26.21 2.12 26.71
C THR A 620 -24.79 2.43 27.23
N LYS A 621 -24.24 1.52 28.04
CA LYS A 621 -22.84 1.61 28.50
C LYS A 621 -21.92 1.46 27.30
N HIS A 622 -20.82 2.21 27.32
CA HIS A 622 -19.82 2.26 26.26
C HIS A 622 -18.47 2.64 26.91
N VAL A 623 -17.38 2.37 26.22
CA VAL A 623 -16.05 2.85 26.60
C VAL A 623 -16.01 4.36 26.34
N PRO A 624 -15.61 5.21 27.31
CA PRO A 624 -15.44 6.64 27.11
C PRO A 624 -14.49 6.94 25.95
N ASP A 625 -14.84 7.89 25.09
CA ASP A 625 -14.08 8.18 23.87
C ASP A 625 -12.61 8.56 24.17
N ALA A 626 -12.36 9.17 25.33
CA ALA A 626 -11.02 9.52 25.82
C ALA A 626 -10.10 8.29 25.99
N VAL A 627 -10.64 7.12 26.32
CA VAL A 627 -9.85 5.89 26.58
C VAL A 627 -9.08 5.44 25.33
N PHE A 628 -9.61 5.67 24.13
CA PHE A 628 -8.95 5.25 22.89
C PHE A 628 -7.67 6.05 22.60
N GLY A 629 -7.55 7.27 23.11
CA GLY A 629 -6.38 8.15 22.96
C GLY A 629 -5.34 8.02 24.08
N LEU A 630 -5.56 7.14 25.05
CA LEU A 630 -4.63 6.90 26.16
C LEU A 630 -3.38 6.13 25.72
N ASN A 631 -2.31 6.28 26.49
CA ASN A 631 -1.17 5.36 26.40
C ASN A 631 -1.57 3.96 26.90
N ASP A 632 -0.74 2.97 26.59
CA ASP A 632 -1.09 1.56 26.85
C ASP A 632 -1.25 1.24 28.34
N ASP A 633 -0.45 1.84 29.22
CA ASP A 633 -0.55 1.60 30.68
C ASP A 633 -1.89 2.06 31.25
N LEU A 634 -2.39 3.20 30.79
CA LEU A 634 -3.68 3.74 31.23
C LEU A 634 -4.86 2.97 30.60
N LYS A 635 -4.73 2.50 29.35
CA LYS A 635 -5.71 1.56 28.75
C LYS A 635 -5.79 0.26 29.55
N TRP A 636 -4.64 -0.27 29.97
CA TRP A 636 -4.59 -1.45 30.84
C TRP A 636 -5.22 -1.18 32.21
N ALA A 637 -5.02 0.00 32.79
CA ALA A 637 -5.67 0.39 34.04
C ALA A 637 -7.20 0.39 33.91
N PHE A 638 -7.74 0.98 32.84
CA PHE A 638 -9.17 0.92 32.53
C PHE A 638 -9.68 -0.53 32.38
N LEU A 639 -8.98 -1.36 31.61
CA LEU A 639 -9.38 -2.76 31.41
C LEU A 639 -9.33 -3.59 32.70
N ARG A 640 -8.36 -3.35 33.59
CA ARG A 640 -8.30 -3.99 34.92
C ARG A 640 -9.49 -3.59 35.79
N GLY A 641 -9.87 -2.31 35.77
CA GLY A 641 -11.06 -1.83 36.49
C GLY A 641 -12.34 -2.44 35.93
N TYR A 642 -12.45 -2.52 34.61
CA TYR A 642 -13.59 -3.17 33.98
C TYR A 642 -13.65 -4.68 34.27
N LEU A 643 -12.48 -5.34 34.32
CA LEU A 643 -12.39 -6.75 34.70
C LEU A 643 -12.80 -7.00 36.16
N ALA A 644 -12.49 -6.07 37.07
CA ALA A 644 -12.83 -6.19 38.48
C ALA A 644 -14.34 -6.00 38.78
N SER A 645 -15.09 -5.44 37.82
CA SER A 645 -16.54 -5.26 37.91
C SER A 645 -17.29 -6.37 37.17
N ASP A 646 -17.28 -6.32 35.84
CA ASP A 646 -18.05 -7.20 34.95
C ASP A 646 -17.26 -8.42 34.44
N GLY A 647 -16.06 -8.63 34.97
CA GLY A 647 -15.15 -9.68 34.53
C GLY A 647 -15.23 -10.98 35.32
N CYS A 648 -14.85 -12.08 34.66
CA CYS A 648 -14.67 -13.38 35.29
C CYS A 648 -13.36 -14.01 34.80
N GLN A 649 -12.51 -14.40 35.75
CA GLN A 649 -11.30 -15.17 35.47
C GLN A 649 -11.58 -16.65 35.78
N LYS A 650 -11.49 -17.52 34.77
CA LYS A 650 -11.54 -18.99 34.93
C LYS A 650 -10.22 -19.59 34.46
N ASP A 651 -9.90 -20.81 34.88
CA ASP A 651 -8.57 -21.47 34.71
C ASP A 651 -7.88 -21.38 33.34
N THR A 652 -8.60 -21.10 32.26
CA THR A 652 -8.03 -21.07 30.90
C THR A 652 -8.23 -19.76 30.13
N LYS A 653 -9.14 -18.87 30.57
CA LYS A 653 -9.53 -17.65 29.84
C LYS A 653 -10.08 -16.58 30.77
N ILE A 654 -9.87 -15.33 30.36
CA ILE A 654 -10.51 -14.15 30.91
C ILE A 654 -11.80 -13.88 30.13
N ARG A 655 -12.87 -13.49 30.81
CA ARG A 655 -14.15 -13.13 30.19
C ARG A 655 -14.64 -11.78 30.69
N PHE A 656 -15.08 -10.92 29.77
CA PHE A 656 -15.88 -9.74 30.10
C PHE A 656 -17.32 -9.99 29.66
N GLY A 657 -18.29 -9.79 30.55
CA GLY A 657 -19.72 -9.91 30.23
C GLY A 657 -20.38 -8.54 30.14
N THR A 658 -21.23 -8.31 29.15
CA THR A 658 -22.02 -7.08 29.05
C THR A 658 -23.31 -7.29 28.28
N ILE A 659 -24.34 -6.50 28.56
CA ILE A 659 -25.57 -6.46 27.73
C ILE A 659 -25.54 -5.33 26.70
N SER A 660 -24.46 -4.54 26.65
CA SER A 660 -24.23 -3.52 25.62
C SER A 660 -23.34 -4.07 24.51
N GLU A 661 -23.88 -4.16 23.30
CA GLU A 661 -23.12 -4.57 22.11
C GLU A 661 -22.01 -3.57 21.76
N GLU A 662 -22.27 -2.28 21.96
CA GLU A 662 -21.30 -1.23 21.72
C GLU A 662 -20.10 -1.37 22.67
N MET A 663 -20.35 -1.54 23.97
CA MET A 663 -19.28 -1.81 24.95
C MET A 663 -18.49 -3.06 24.57
N ALA A 664 -19.19 -4.11 24.13
CA ALA A 664 -18.54 -5.37 23.77
C ALA A 664 -17.55 -5.20 22.61
N ASN A 665 -17.95 -4.49 21.55
CA ASN A 665 -17.09 -4.21 20.40
C ASN A 665 -15.96 -3.24 20.73
N GLN A 666 -16.21 -2.21 21.54
CA GLN A 666 -15.20 -1.24 21.95
C GLN A 666 -14.12 -1.83 22.85
N VAL A 667 -14.47 -2.72 23.77
CA VAL A 667 -13.47 -3.43 24.60
C VAL A 667 -12.65 -4.38 23.74
N ARG A 668 -13.24 -5.06 22.75
CA ARG A 668 -12.48 -5.87 21.77
C ARG A 668 -11.51 -5.03 20.96
N PHE A 669 -11.98 -3.89 20.47
CA PHE A 669 -11.13 -2.94 19.75
C PHE A 669 -9.96 -2.49 20.62
N LEU A 670 -10.19 -2.13 21.89
CA LEU A 670 -9.15 -1.74 22.82
C LEU A 670 -8.13 -2.87 23.05
N LEU A 671 -8.60 -4.10 23.23
CA LEU A 671 -7.73 -5.28 23.36
C LEU A 671 -6.87 -5.49 22.10
N LEU A 672 -7.43 -5.33 20.90
CA LEU A 672 -6.69 -5.44 19.65
C LEU A 672 -5.62 -4.34 19.50
N THR A 673 -5.89 -3.11 19.96
CA THR A 673 -4.87 -2.04 19.99
C THR A 673 -3.71 -2.35 20.94
N LEU A 674 -3.96 -3.12 22.00
CA LEU A 674 -2.96 -3.56 22.98
C LEU A 674 -2.27 -4.88 22.59
N GLY A 675 -2.49 -5.37 21.36
CA GLY A 675 -1.90 -6.62 20.91
C GLY A 675 -2.50 -7.87 21.56
N VAL A 676 -3.76 -7.81 22.02
CA VAL A 676 -4.44 -8.94 22.66
C VAL A 676 -5.54 -9.50 21.76
N PRO A 677 -5.49 -10.80 21.39
CA PRO A 677 -6.56 -11.41 20.60
C PRO A 677 -7.82 -11.56 21.47
N SER A 678 -8.99 -11.25 20.90
CA SER A 678 -10.25 -11.26 21.64
C SER A 678 -11.45 -11.68 20.78
N GLY A 679 -12.21 -12.65 21.29
CA GLY A 679 -13.39 -13.20 20.62
C GLY A 679 -14.68 -12.62 21.20
N LEU A 680 -15.74 -12.62 20.41
CA LEU A 680 -17.08 -12.20 20.84
C LEU A 680 -18.06 -13.36 20.77
N SER A 681 -18.86 -13.56 21.80
CA SER A 681 -19.94 -14.54 21.80
C SER A 681 -21.22 -13.94 22.33
N MET A 682 -22.32 -14.12 21.60
CA MET A 682 -23.66 -13.77 22.07
C MET A 682 -24.31 -14.98 22.76
N CYS A 683 -24.90 -14.79 23.94
CA CYS A 683 -25.68 -15.80 24.64
C CYS A 683 -26.98 -15.21 25.22
N HIS A 684 -27.98 -16.05 25.41
CA HIS A 684 -29.22 -15.67 26.09
C HIS A 684 -29.12 -16.01 27.57
N ARG A 685 -29.26 -15.01 28.43
CA ARG A 685 -29.36 -15.18 29.88
C ARG A 685 -30.82 -15.10 30.29
N THR A 686 -31.30 -16.14 30.94
CA THR A 686 -32.63 -16.15 31.56
C THR A 686 -32.51 -15.62 32.99
N ASP A 687 -33.27 -14.59 33.35
CA ASP A 687 -33.39 -14.16 34.74
C ASP A 687 -34.23 -15.19 35.51
N SER A 688 -33.63 -15.80 36.52
CA SER A 688 -34.25 -16.84 37.33
C SER A 688 -35.46 -16.36 38.14
N ARG A 689 -35.67 -15.03 38.28
CA ARG A 689 -36.75 -14.46 39.10
C ARG A 689 -38.04 -14.21 38.32
N ASN A 690 -37.96 -13.94 37.02
CA ASN A 690 -39.12 -13.58 36.20
C ASN A 690 -39.15 -14.27 34.82
N GLY A 691 -38.20 -15.16 34.54
CA GLY A 691 -38.13 -15.90 33.27
C GLY A 691 -37.75 -15.07 32.05
N SER A 692 -37.45 -13.77 32.21
CA SER A 692 -37.11 -12.90 31.09
C SER A 692 -35.77 -13.31 30.46
N LYS A 693 -35.71 -13.34 29.13
CA LYS A 693 -34.48 -13.60 28.38
C LYS A 693 -33.84 -12.29 27.97
N SER A 694 -32.62 -12.05 28.42
CA SER A 694 -31.78 -10.93 28.00
C SER A 694 -30.61 -11.43 27.16
N VAL A 695 -30.26 -10.69 26.11
CA VAL A 695 -29.04 -10.94 25.34
C VAL A 695 -27.83 -10.46 26.14
N CYS A 696 -26.79 -11.29 26.22
CA CYS A 696 -25.52 -10.98 26.85
C CYS A 696 -24.38 -11.27 25.85
N TYR A 697 -23.44 -10.35 25.77
CA TYR A 697 -22.22 -10.45 24.99
C TYR A 697 -21.06 -10.81 25.91
N ILE A 698 -20.30 -11.83 25.52
CA ILE A 698 -19.15 -12.33 26.26
C ILE A 698 -17.92 -12.11 25.39
N ILE A 699 -16.97 -11.33 25.89
CA ILE A 699 -15.66 -11.14 25.28
C ILE A 699 -14.71 -12.16 25.89
N GLY A 700 -14.20 -13.07 25.07
CA GLY A 700 -13.24 -14.09 25.50
C GLY A 700 -11.81 -13.69 25.18
N VAL A 701 -10.95 -13.69 26.18
CA VAL A 701 -9.56 -13.23 26.08
C VAL A 701 -8.62 -14.32 26.65
N PRO A 702 -7.45 -14.60 26.06
CA PRO A 702 -6.46 -15.44 26.70
C PRO A 702 -5.99 -14.81 28.02
N HIS A 703 -5.41 -15.63 28.90
CA HIS A 703 -4.61 -15.08 30.00
C HIS A 703 -3.44 -14.26 29.44
N VAL A 704 -3.35 -13.02 29.89
CA VAL A 704 -2.23 -12.11 29.64
C VAL A 704 -1.75 -11.57 30.99
N LYS A 705 -0.43 -11.41 31.13
CA LYS A 705 0.21 -10.95 32.36
C LYS A 705 -0.39 -9.65 32.91
N GLN A 706 -0.76 -8.71 32.04
CA GLN A 706 -1.28 -7.38 32.39
C GLN A 706 -2.68 -7.42 33.03
N LEU A 707 -3.48 -8.47 32.79
CA LEU A 707 -4.84 -8.61 33.35
C LEU A 707 -4.94 -9.67 34.46
N SER A 708 -4.16 -10.74 34.36
CA SER A 708 -4.30 -11.91 35.26
C SER A 708 -3.00 -12.35 35.93
N GLY A 709 -1.88 -11.66 35.68
CA GLY A 709 -0.56 -12.06 36.19
C GLY A 709 0.00 -13.35 35.59
N LYS A 710 -0.70 -13.95 34.62
CA LYS A 710 -0.33 -15.22 33.95
C LYS A 710 -0.44 -15.07 32.45
N ASP A 711 0.40 -15.80 31.71
CA ASP A 711 0.29 -15.91 30.26
C ASP A 711 -0.34 -17.25 29.85
N SER A 712 -1.20 -17.19 28.83
CA SER A 712 -1.92 -18.35 28.32
C SER A 712 -0.99 -19.34 27.63
N LYS A 713 -1.20 -20.63 27.92
CA LYS A 713 -0.56 -21.75 27.20
C LYS A 713 -1.29 -22.13 25.89
N THR A 714 -2.39 -21.45 25.55
CA THR A 714 -3.34 -21.88 24.52
C THR A 714 -3.00 -21.29 23.14
N LYS A 715 -1.83 -21.63 22.59
CA LYS A 715 -1.34 -21.15 21.29
C LYS A 715 -1.86 -21.92 20.05
N TRP A 716 -2.86 -22.80 20.21
CA TRP A 716 -3.33 -23.66 19.11
C TRP A 716 -4.53 -23.11 18.32
N ILE A 717 -5.20 -22.06 18.82
CA ILE A 717 -6.38 -21.41 18.21
C ILE A 717 -6.06 -20.03 17.60
N TYR A 718 -4.89 -19.48 17.90
CA TYR A 718 -4.40 -18.25 17.30
C TYR A 718 -2.88 -18.30 17.18
N HIS A 719 -2.35 -17.54 16.23
CA HIS A 719 -0.94 -17.27 16.09
C HIS A 719 -0.74 -15.76 15.95
N GLU A 720 0.34 -15.25 16.53
CA GLU A 720 0.68 -13.82 16.47
C GLU A 720 1.78 -13.62 15.44
N THR A 721 1.62 -12.57 14.63
CA THR A 721 2.58 -12.13 13.61
C THR A 721 2.99 -10.68 13.91
N ASP A 722 3.95 -10.17 13.15
CA ASP A 722 4.37 -8.77 13.27
C ASP A 722 3.24 -7.81 12.89
N GLU A 723 2.46 -8.13 11.84
CA GLU A 723 1.38 -7.29 11.32
C GLU A 723 0.03 -7.48 12.04
N GLY A 724 -0.18 -8.61 12.72
CA GLY A 724 -1.50 -8.99 13.20
C GLY A 724 -1.60 -10.35 13.88
N PHE A 725 -2.79 -10.92 13.82
CA PHE A 725 -3.13 -12.24 14.33
C PHE A 725 -3.69 -13.12 13.23
N LEU A 726 -3.40 -14.40 13.33
CA LEU A 726 -4.01 -15.46 12.56
C LEU A 726 -4.95 -16.23 13.49
N PHE A 727 -6.25 -16.18 13.22
CA PHE A 727 -7.28 -16.89 13.99
C PHE A 727 -7.71 -18.15 13.26
N LYS A 728 -7.77 -19.25 14.01
CA LYS A 728 -8.15 -20.52 13.42
C LYS A 728 -9.64 -20.55 13.06
N VAL A 729 -9.94 -20.95 11.82
CA VAL A 729 -11.30 -21.20 11.32
C VAL A 729 -11.90 -22.35 12.12
N ARG A 730 -13.10 -22.10 12.65
CA ARG A 730 -13.84 -22.98 13.56
C ARG A 730 -14.94 -23.73 12.82
N SER A 731 -15.69 -23.06 11.96
CA SER A 731 -16.71 -23.67 11.11
C SER A 731 -16.83 -22.92 9.79
N VAL A 732 -17.28 -23.65 8.78
CA VAL A 732 -17.68 -23.15 7.45
C VAL A 732 -19.03 -23.79 7.17
N GLU A 733 -20.10 -23.01 7.13
CA GLU A 733 -21.49 -23.47 7.08
C GLU A 733 -22.23 -22.78 5.94
N ALA A 734 -23.11 -23.49 5.23
CA ALA A 734 -23.95 -22.88 4.20
C ALA A 734 -25.06 -22.04 4.85
N VAL A 735 -25.36 -20.88 4.27
CA VAL A 735 -26.46 -20.01 4.69
C VAL A 735 -27.40 -19.79 3.52
N GLN A 736 -28.65 -20.19 3.69
CA GLN A 736 -29.70 -20.10 2.69
C GLN A 736 -30.58 -18.86 2.93
N ASP A 737 -31.45 -18.56 1.96
CA ASP A 737 -32.48 -17.52 2.07
C ASP A 737 -31.96 -16.07 2.26
N VAL A 738 -30.70 -15.80 1.92
CA VAL A 738 -30.17 -14.43 1.90
C VAL A 738 -30.59 -13.77 0.60
N LYS A 739 -31.35 -12.68 0.71
CA LYS A 739 -31.89 -11.96 -0.46
C LYS A 739 -30.90 -10.96 -1.03
N GLU A 740 -30.19 -10.24 -0.17
CA GLU A 740 -29.32 -9.14 -0.56
C GLU A 740 -27.93 -9.30 0.06
N VAL A 741 -26.91 -8.93 -0.70
CA VAL A 741 -25.53 -8.79 -0.25
C VAL A 741 -25.03 -7.38 -0.49
N TYR A 742 -24.03 -6.99 0.27
CA TYR A 742 -23.55 -5.62 0.41
C TYR A 742 -22.03 -5.59 0.22
N ASP A 743 -21.52 -4.44 -0.21
CA ASP A 743 -20.10 -4.17 -0.28
C ASP A 743 -19.77 -2.68 -0.21
N ILE A 744 -18.50 -2.36 0.02
CA ILE A 744 -18.02 -0.99 0.16
C ILE A 744 -16.70 -0.77 -0.59
N GLU A 745 -16.55 0.44 -1.11
CA GLU A 745 -15.30 0.93 -1.69
C GLU A 745 -14.56 1.78 -0.66
N VAL A 746 -13.28 1.47 -0.45
CA VAL A 746 -12.44 2.10 0.58
C VAL A 746 -11.31 2.89 -0.09
N GLU A 747 -11.05 4.10 0.41
CA GLU A 747 -10.03 4.99 -0.12
C GLU A 747 -8.63 4.36 -0.01
N ASN A 748 -7.88 4.39 -1.12
CA ASN A 748 -6.51 3.88 -1.23
C ASN A 748 -6.32 2.41 -0.78
N ASN A 749 -7.40 1.63 -0.67
CA ASN A 749 -7.35 0.27 -0.16
C ASN A 749 -8.42 -0.63 -0.79
N SER A 750 -8.14 -1.92 -0.90
CA SER A 750 -9.04 -2.92 -1.48
C SER A 750 -9.56 -3.93 -0.46
N ASN A 751 -9.56 -3.58 0.82
CA ASN A 751 -10.02 -4.45 1.90
C ASN A 751 -10.60 -3.62 3.05
N TYR A 752 -11.33 -4.32 3.93
CA TYR A 752 -11.77 -3.81 5.22
C TYR A 752 -11.87 -4.95 6.23
N LEU A 753 -11.82 -4.59 7.51
CA LEU A 753 -11.91 -5.53 8.63
C LEU A 753 -13.35 -5.66 9.10
N THR A 754 -13.93 -6.85 8.92
CA THR A 754 -15.16 -7.24 9.62
C THR A 754 -14.87 -7.39 11.12
N ASN A 755 -15.90 -7.56 11.95
CA ASN A 755 -15.69 -7.79 13.37
C ASN A 755 -15.03 -9.16 13.72
N SER A 756 -14.68 -9.95 12.70
CA SER A 756 -14.09 -11.28 12.80
C SER A 756 -12.75 -11.41 12.09
N PHE A 757 -12.67 -11.06 10.80
CA PHE A 757 -11.46 -11.18 9.97
C PHE A 757 -11.49 -10.27 8.73
N LEU A 758 -10.33 -10.13 8.08
CA LEU A 758 -10.13 -9.25 6.93
C LEU A 758 -10.74 -9.82 5.64
N VAL A 759 -11.45 -8.98 4.90
CA VAL A 759 -12.15 -9.30 3.63
C VAL A 759 -11.78 -8.30 2.54
N HIS A 760 -11.93 -8.67 1.27
CA HIS A 760 -11.55 -7.85 0.12
C HIS A 760 -12.75 -7.03 -0.42
N ASN A 761 -12.53 -5.86 -1.03
CA ASN A 761 -13.56 -5.11 -1.75
C ASN A 761 -13.85 -5.78 -3.08
N SER A 762 -15.09 -5.81 -3.54
CA SER A 762 -15.47 -6.60 -4.69
C SER A 762 -16.30 -5.86 -5.74
N ALA A 763 -16.06 -6.32 -6.95
CA ALA A 763 -16.76 -6.10 -8.21
C ALA A 763 -16.52 -4.84 -9.05
N VAL A 764 -16.48 -5.11 -10.36
CA VAL A 764 -16.37 -4.20 -11.49
C VAL A 764 -17.77 -4.00 -12.07
N GLY A 765 -18.38 -2.84 -11.89
CA GLY A 765 -19.73 -2.54 -12.38
C GLY A 765 -19.80 -2.20 -13.88
N ALA A 766 -19.28 -3.05 -14.76
CA ALA A 766 -19.27 -2.80 -16.22
C ALA A 766 -19.96 -3.93 -17.00
N LEU A 767 -21.08 -3.62 -17.65
CA LEU A 767 -21.90 -4.58 -18.40
C LEU A 767 -21.17 -5.02 -19.67
N THR A 768 -20.39 -4.13 -20.24
CA THR A 768 -19.46 -4.41 -21.34
C THR A 768 -18.46 -5.49 -20.94
N CYS A 769 -17.81 -5.37 -19.78
CA CYS A 769 -16.89 -6.40 -19.29
C CYS A 769 -17.58 -7.76 -19.08
N TYR A 770 -18.80 -7.74 -18.55
CA TYR A 770 -19.60 -8.94 -18.35
C TYR A 770 -19.93 -9.65 -19.67
N CYS A 771 -20.40 -8.88 -20.67
CA CYS A 771 -20.70 -9.37 -22.01
C CYS A 771 -19.45 -9.91 -22.71
N LEU A 772 -18.32 -9.20 -22.61
CA LEU A 772 -17.05 -9.65 -23.19
C LEU A 772 -16.49 -10.92 -22.54
N GLY A 773 -17.02 -11.31 -21.38
CA GLY A 773 -16.54 -12.45 -20.60
C GLY A 773 -15.34 -12.11 -19.72
N ILE A 774 -15.00 -10.83 -19.54
CA ILE A 774 -13.89 -10.37 -18.70
C ILE A 774 -14.24 -10.52 -17.21
N THR A 775 -15.52 -10.35 -16.87
CA THR A 775 -16.07 -10.56 -15.51
C THR A 775 -17.26 -11.50 -15.60
N ASP A 776 -17.60 -12.18 -14.51
CA ASP A 776 -18.74 -13.11 -14.42
C ASP A 776 -19.92 -12.53 -13.63
N VAL A 777 -19.94 -11.21 -13.50
CA VAL A 777 -20.93 -10.45 -12.72
C VAL A 777 -21.81 -9.62 -13.63
N ASP A 778 -23.11 -9.85 -13.59
CA ASP A 778 -24.07 -8.97 -14.24
C ASP A 778 -24.28 -7.71 -13.39
N PRO A 779 -23.83 -6.52 -13.84
CA PRO A 779 -23.97 -5.30 -13.06
C PRO A 779 -25.39 -4.73 -13.04
N ILE A 780 -26.31 -5.18 -13.92
CA ILE A 780 -27.71 -4.74 -13.91
C ILE A 780 -28.52 -5.55 -12.91
N GLU A 781 -28.36 -6.88 -12.90
CA GLU A 781 -28.95 -7.73 -11.83
C GLU A 781 -28.48 -7.25 -10.45
N HIS A 782 -27.27 -6.69 -10.39
CA HIS A 782 -26.63 -6.31 -9.14
C HIS A 782 -26.51 -4.80 -8.87
N ASP A 783 -27.27 -3.95 -9.57
CA ASP A 783 -27.31 -2.49 -9.37
C ASP A 783 -25.91 -1.84 -9.21
N LEU A 784 -24.91 -2.36 -9.94
CA LEU A 784 -23.52 -1.91 -9.85
C LEU A 784 -23.31 -0.70 -10.76
N LEU A 785 -22.76 0.37 -10.19
CA LEU A 785 -22.45 1.60 -10.92
C LEU A 785 -21.24 1.45 -11.85
N PHE A 786 -21.33 2.05 -13.03
CA PHE A 786 -20.21 2.16 -13.95
C PHE A 786 -19.28 3.31 -13.54
N SER A 787 -18.36 3.05 -12.59
CA SER A 787 -17.48 4.09 -12.03
C SER A 787 -16.02 4.03 -12.53
N ARG A 788 -15.62 2.97 -13.23
CA ARG A 788 -14.21 2.64 -13.54
C ARG A 788 -13.46 3.67 -14.39
N PHE A 789 -14.17 4.61 -15.02
CA PHE A 789 -13.64 5.69 -15.87
C PHE A 789 -13.89 7.12 -15.33
N LEU A 790 -14.41 7.27 -14.10
CA LEU A 790 -14.72 8.58 -13.50
C LEU A 790 -13.60 9.15 -12.61
N SER A 791 -12.47 8.44 -12.51
CA SER A 791 -11.31 8.86 -11.70
C SER A 791 -10.52 10.01 -12.35
N PRO A 792 -10.25 11.13 -11.63
CA PRO A 792 -9.41 12.23 -12.13
C PRO A 792 -8.00 11.79 -12.53
N ALA A 793 -7.43 10.80 -11.84
CA ALA A 793 -6.10 10.26 -12.13
C ALA A 793 -6.02 9.52 -13.49
N ARG A 794 -7.18 9.22 -14.10
CA ARG A 794 -7.30 8.61 -15.43
C ARG A 794 -7.85 9.59 -16.48
N GLY A 795 -7.79 10.89 -16.20
CA GLY A 795 -8.25 11.95 -17.12
C GLY A 795 -9.74 12.27 -17.06
N GLY A 796 -10.46 11.85 -16.01
CA GLY A 796 -11.87 12.18 -15.82
C GLY A 796 -12.07 13.63 -15.36
N LYS A 797 -12.66 14.49 -16.20
CA LYS A 797 -13.45 15.63 -15.68
C LYS A 797 -14.69 15.03 -15.00
N GLN A 798 -14.94 15.40 -13.74
CA GLN A 798 -16.20 15.05 -13.07
C GLN A 798 -17.37 15.54 -13.92
N MET A 799 -18.10 14.64 -14.59
CA MET A 799 -19.50 14.92 -14.86
C MET A 799 -20.24 14.77 -13.53
N LYS A 800 -20.69 15.88 -12.97
CA LYS A 800 -21.81 15.85 -12.02
C LYS A 800 -23.04 15.37 -12.79
N LEU A 801 -23.23 14.06 -12.90
CA LEU A 801 -24.50 13.52 -13.34
C LEU A 801 -25.49 13.69 -12.18
N ARG A 802 -26.13 14.85 -12.10
CA ARG A 802 -27.50 14.92 -11.57
C ARG A 802 -28.39 14.51 -12.73
N PHE A 803 -28.98 13.33 -12.66
CA PHE A 803 -30.10 13.00 -13.50
C PHE A 803 -31.33 12.75 -12.62
N THR A 804 -32.14 13.79 -12.48
CA THR A 804 -33.55 13.66 -12.81
C THR A 804 -33.63 13.99 -14.29
N ILE A 805 -33.72 12.98 -15.16
CA ILE A 805 -34.14 13.19 -16.55
C ILE A 805 -35.24 12.17 -16.81
N ASP A 806 -36.37 12.68 -17.29
CA ASP A 806 -37.43 11.88 -17.90
C ASP A 806 -36.85 11.01 -19.03
N PRO A 807 -37.40 9.82 -19.27
CA PRO A 807 -36.87 8.89 -20.27
C PRO A 807 -36.68 9.59 -21.62
N VAL A 808 -35.45 9.56 -22.13
CA VAL A 808 -35.16 9.97 -23.51
C VAL A 808 -35.91 9.00 -24.42
N THR A 809 -36.88 9.52 -25.17
CA THR A 809 -37.58 8.77 -26.21
C THR A 809 -36.56 8.19 -27.19
N MET A 810 -36.58 6.87 -27.35
CA MET A 810 -35.82 6.15 -28.36
C MET A 810 -36.01 6.81 -29.73
N THR A 811 -34.92 7.19 -30.39
CA THR A 811 -34.94 7.45 -31.82
C THR A 811 -34.98 6.10 -32.55
N GLU A 812 -35.95 5.92 -33.45
CA GLU A 812 -36.25 4.67 -34.17
C GLU A 812 -35.06 4.06 -34.94
N ASP A 813 -33.99 4.82 -35.16
CA ASP A 813 -32.83 4.37 -35.94
C ASP A 813 -31.90 3.41 -35.18
N LEU A 814 -31.77 3.54 -33.85
CA LEU A 814 -30.87 2.66 -33.07
C LEU A 814 -31.47 1.27 -32.78
N ALA A 815 -32.80 1.14 -32.84
CA ALA A 815 -33.47 -0.16 -32.73
C ALA A 815 -33.23 -1.06 -33.96
N LYS A 816 -32.82 -0.47 -35.10
CA LYS A 816 -32.52 -1.18 -36.35
C LYS A 816 -31.07 -1.65 -36.46
N GLU A 817 -30.14 -1.07 -35.70
CA GLU A 817 -28.69 -1.33 -35.85
C GLU A 817 -28.13 -2.46 -34.97
N MET A 818 -28.91 -3.04 -34.07
CA MET A 818 -28.47 -4.28 -33.38
C MET A 818 -28.76 -5.48 -34.30
N PRO A 819 -27.76 -6.18 -34.86
CA PRO A 819 -28.01 -7.31 -35.74
C PRO A 819 -28.54 -8.48 -34.90
N PHE A 820 -29.86 -8.61 -34.86
CA PHE A 820 -30.52 -9.76 -34.23
C PHE A 820 -30.43 -11.05 -35.04
N GLU A 821 -29.81 -11.03 -36.22
CA GLU A 821 -29.49 -12.23 -36.98
C GLU A 821 -28.02 -12.25 -37.40
N VAL A 822 -27.24 -13.14 -36.78
CA VAL A 822 -25.96 -13.61 -37.34
C VAL A 822 -26.19 -15.07 -37.68
N PRO A 823 -26.02 -15.52 -38.94
CA PRO A 823 -26.21 -16.91 -39.31
C PRO A 823 -25.22 -17.79 -38.53
N LEU A 824 -25.74 -18.78 -37.80
CA LEU A 824 -24.94 -19.87 -37.26
C LEU A 824 -24.57 -20.82 -38.41
N GLU A 825 -23.55 -20.47 -39.20
CA GLU A 825 -22.82 -21.49 -39.95
C GLU A 825 -21.54 -21.85 -39.19
N ARG A 826 -21.62 -22.97 -38.46
CA ARG A 826 -20.43 -23.74 -38.09
C ARG A 826 -19.84 -24.32 -39.38
N LYS A 827 -18.62 -23.92 -39.72
CA LYS A 827 -17.65 -24.81 -40.37
C LYS A 827 -16.32 -24.67 -39.64
N ASP A 828 -15.99 -25.78 -38.98
CA ASP A 828 -14.72 -26.24 -38.41
C ASP A 828 -14.01 -25.39 -37.34
#